data_AF-A0A182LW72-F1
#
_entry.id   AF-A0A182LW72-F1
#
_cell.length_a   1.000
_cell.length_b   1.000
_cell.length_c   1.000
_cell.angle_alpha   90.00
_cell.angle_beta   90.00
_cell.angle_gamma   90.00
#
_symmetry.space_group_name_H-M   'P 1'
#
loop_
_entity.id
_entity.type
_entity.pdbx_description
1 polymer ?
#
loop_
_entity_poly.entity_id
_entity_poly.type
_entity_poly.pdbx_seq_one_letter_code
_entity_poly.pdbx_strand_id
1 'polypeptide(L)'
;MSYKFDVEDIIVKRNKRNIDEKDSGTNSISTRNNERNGANDGDALRIEGFRIERSDEMHEMIENGVTSVRANSPVTVRLYGTGITSNTVIIFTHESARYRGSCQVPVTEKFHVMNVEDSGRSALVEIELPEVAKNKKYFYICAKYESTDPFEGSEENEKEATRDTPFLHQGVDSWMRLTTSTPFFPLWASIIIICFCLMFSALFSGLNLGLMSLDRTDLQILCNTGSDKEKQYAHAIKPVRDMGNYLLCSILLGNVLVNSSFTILLDGLTSGLFAIVGSTIAIVIFGEIIPQAICSRHGLAVGAKTIMITKAVMLITFPLSFPISKILDFLLGKEIGNYYDRERLKELVKVTNDVNDLDKDEVNVIAGVLELRKKTVQQVMTRLEDAYMLPIDDILDFEKITEIIQSGYSRIPVFEGENREEIISILHSRDLAFIDPDDNTPVRRMCEFYMNRLHFVFFDQTLDVMFKEFKTGTFGHMAFVHRVNGDGDGDPFYETLGLITMEDVLEELIQAEIVDETDVYTDNRSKIRRKNIKRSDIPTFVHRPVDTDVQRLRIGPQLMFATYQYISTAVAPFKSNVMSETILRRLLNQNIYHQIKIKSKDRKDRIEIINCGSPIDYFVLILEGRVEVTVGKENLLFESGPFTHFGLQAIVQSGSNEQPISTPQQILGSLTTINRDESTRNNFTPDYTVKAITDVLYLQISRILYLAAKRATLMERSQKLGDQSMDLNDPEVEQLMHSLDKGDQNSLTPDATNLTVNSIAQPSHSPSDVASPTTGLNHALYASNDSLRMESGWEALAYTQFQVDLYLRKQMNDDRDCRGTYTAGPATGLQARARASLVCAY
;
A
#
# COMPACT_ATOMS: atom_id res chain seq x y z
N MET A 1 16.92 -39.81 -5.98
CA MET A 1 17.17 -40.91 -5.04
C MET A 1 16.03 -41.89 -5.20
N SER A 2 16.23 -42.94 -6.00
CA SER A 2 15.14 -43.76 -6.52
C SER A 2 15.25 -45.19 -5.99
N TYR A 3 14.13 -45.75 -5.53
CA TYR A 3 14.00 -47.19 -5.33
C TYR A 3 12.75 -47.69 -6.05
N LYS A 4 13.00 -48.51 -7.07
CA LYS A 4 12.04 -49.53 -7.52
C LYS A 4 11.90 -50.59 -6.43
N PHE A 5 10.77 -51.28 -6.40
CA PHE A 5 10.74 -52.69 -6.04
C PHE A 5 9.90 -53.44 -7.08
N ASP A 6 10.55 -54.39 -7.74
CA ASP A 6 9.90 -55.34 -8.66
C ASP A 6 9.37 -56.54 -7.84
N VAL A 7 8.41 -57.25 -8.41
CA VAL A 7 7.77 -58.46 -7.86
C VAL A 7 8.46 -59.69 -8.44
N GLU A 8 8.92 -60.63 -7.60
CA GLU A 8 8.79 -62.09 -7.82
C GLU A 8 9.44 -62.95 -6.69
N ASP A 9 8.90 -64.16 -6.55
CA ASP A 9 9.37 -65.36 -5.83
C ASP A 9 9.69 -65.35 -4.32
N ILE A 10 9.08 -66.30 -3.60
CA ILE A 10 9.76 -67.42 -2.92
C ILE A 10 8.74 -68.53 -2.60
N ILE A 11 8.99 -69.74 -3.12
CA ILE A 11 8.44 -71.00 -2.61
C ILE A 11 9.62 -71.80 -1.99
N VAL A 12 9.32 -72.71 -1.05
CA VAL A 12 10.10 -73.92 -0.66
C VAL A 12 10.82 -73.89 0.72
N LYS A 13 10.41 -74.86 1.57
CA LYS A 13 11.11 -75.51 2.72
C LYS A 13 11.37 -74.73 4.04
N ARG A 14 10.49 -74.99 5.02
CA ARG A 14 10.74 -75.70 6.31
C ARG A 14 9.39 -75.78 7.06
N ASN A 15 9.11 -76.74 7.97
CA ASN A 15 10.01 -77.51 8.81
C ASN A 15 9.49 -78.94 9.11
N LYS A 16 10.32 -79.78 9.74
CA LYS A 16 10.03 -81.17 10.14
C LYS A 16 10.58 -81.40 11.57
N ARG A 17 9.88 -82.20 12.40
CA ARG A 17 10.17 -82.59 13.82
C ARG A 17 9.65 -81.61 14.88
N ASN A 18 9.34 -82.01 16.12
CA ASN A 18 8.77 -83.25 16.72
C ASN A 18 8.67 -83.06 18.26
N ILE A 19 7.70 -83.73 18.91
CA ILE A 19 7.82 -84.40 20.24
C ILE A 19 7.81 -83.56 21.56
N ASP A 20 7.09 -84.14 22.56
CA ASP A 20 7.05 -83.91 24.04
C ASP A 20 6.52 -82.56 24.61
N GLU A 21 5.85 -82.47 25.78
CA GLU A 21 5.31 -83.47 26.75
C GLU A 21 4.20 -82.82 27.64
N LYS A 22 3.24 -83.63 28.18
CA LYS A 22 2.40 -83.40 29.41
C LYS A 22 1.52 -82.13 29.52
N ASP A 23 0.44 -82.05 30.32
CA ASP A 23 -0.20 -82.95 31.31
C ASP A 23 -1.75 -82.69 31.27
N SER A 24 -2.60 -83.70 31.04
CA SER A 24 -3.45 -84.42 32.01
C SER A 24 -4.68 -83.67 32.62
N GLY A 25 -5.86 -84.31 32.53
CA GLY A 25 -7.16 -83.72 32.89
C GLY A 25 -8.36 -84.63 32.52
N THR A 26 -8.54 -85.71 33.28
CA THR A 26 -9.37 -86.90 32.97
C THR A 26 -10.89 -86.71 33.15
N ASN A 27 -11.72 -87.42 32.35
CA ASN A 27 -12.69 -88.40 32.88
C ASN A 27 -13.41 -89.29 31.83
N SER A 28 -13.11 -90.59 31.89
CA SER A 28 -14.00 -91.78 31.76
C SER A 28 -15.09 -91.82 30.66
N ILE A 29 -14.91 -92.56 29.55
CA ILE A 29 -15.08 -94.03 29.41
C ILE A 29 -16.49 -94.56 29.73
N SER A 30 -17.19 -95.02 28.69
CA SER A 30 -17.95 -96.28 28.75
C SER A 30 -18.03 -96.93 27.36
N THR A 31 -17.08 -97.81 27.05
CA THR A 31 -17.24 -98.78 25.95
C THR A 31 -18.35 -99.76 26.29
N ARG A 32 -19.26 -100.00 25.35
CA ARG A 32 -20.20 -101.13 25.42
C ARG A 32 -20.24 -101.83 24.09
N ASN A 33 -19.55 -102.98 24.01
CA ASN A 33 -19.70 -103.90 22.89
C ASN A 33 -21.17 -104.31 22.78
N ASN A 34 -21.66 -104.38 21.55
CA ASN A 34 -22.78 -105.25 21.22
C ASN A 34 -22.59 -105.73 19.78
N GLU A 35 -21.80 -106.78 19.62
CA GLU A 35 -21.91 -107.63 18.44
C GLU A 35 -23.33 -108.19 18.39
N ARG A 36 -24.04 -108.02 17.27
CA ARG A 36 -24.99 -109.04 16.80
C ARG A 36 -25.40 -108.83 15.35
N ASN A 37 -25.17 -109.91 14.60
CA ASN A 37 -25.87 -110.31 13.40
C ASN A 37 -25.75 -109.39 12.17
N GLY A 38 -24.83 -109.77 11.28
CA GLY A 38 -24.94 -109.39 9.89
C GLY A 38 -26.19 -109.99 9.24
N ALA A 39 -26.90 -109.16 8.50
CA ALA A 39 -27.76 -109.54 7.40
C ALA A 39 -27.33 -108.68 6.20
N ASN A 40 -27.32 -109.26 5.00
CA ASN A 40 -26.95 -108.52 3.79
C ASN A 40 -28.01 -107.45 3.48
N ASP A 41 -27.74 -106.18 3.82
CA ASP A 41 -28.48 -105.03 3.29
C ASP A 41 -27.72 -104.55 2.05
N GLY A 42 -28.28 -104.78 0.86
CA GLY A 42 -27.73 -104.28 -0.40
C GLY A 42 -27.89 -102.76 -0.49
N ASP A 43 -27.02 -102.10 -1.27
CA ASP A 43 -26.85 -100.63 -1.36
C ASP A 43 -28.14 -99.82 -1.15
N ALA A 44 -28.34 -99.36 0.08
CA ALA A 44 -29.44 -98.48 0.43
C ALA A 44 -28.99 -97.02 0.28
N LEU A 45 -29.75 -96.25 -0.50
CA LEU A 45 -29.55 -94.81 -0.67
C LEU A 45 -29.47 -94.09 0.67
N ARG A 46 -28.27 -93.58 0.98
CA ARG A 46 -28.02 -92.77 2.17
C ARG A 46 -27.11 -91.62 1.82
N ILE A 47 -27.59 -90.40 2.00
CA ILE A 47 -26.77 -89.19 1.98
C ILE A 47 -26.26 -88.98 3.41
N GLU A 48 -24.94 -88.89 3.59
CA GLU A 48 -24.29 -88.72 4.90
C GLU A 48 -23.82 -87.29 5.14
N GLY A 49 -23.65 -86.51 4.07
CA GLY A 49 -23.36 -85.08 4.11
C GLY A 49 -23.32 -84.46 2.72
N PHE A 50 -23.13 -83.15 2.68
CA PHE A 50 -22.94 -82.41 1.43
C PHE A 50 -21.89 -81.31 1.59
N ARG A 51 -21.35 -80.83 0.47
CA ARG A 51 -20.42 -79.69 0.41
C ARG A 51 -20.80 -78.82 -0.78
N ILE A 52 -20.80 -77.51 -0.61
CA ILE A 52 -20.96 -76.58 -1.74
C ILE A 52 -19.65 -76.58 -2.53
N GLU A 53 -19.76 -76.75 -3.84
CA GLU A 53 -18.63 -76.74 -4.78
C GLU A 53 -18.57 -75.44 -5.58
N ARG A 54 -19.74 -74.84 -5.86
CA ARG A 54 -19.84 -73.55 -6.55
C ARG A 54 -21.09 -72.79 -6.07
N SER A 55 -20.91 -71.53 -5.71
CA SER A 55 -21.95 -70.56 -5.38
C SER A 55 -21.49 -69.17 -5.81
N ASP A 56 -22.42 -68.26 -6.14
CA ASP A 56 -22.09 -66.91 -6.59
C ASP A 56 -21.52 -66.02 -5.48
N GLU A 57 -21.80 -66.35 -4.22
CA GLU A 57 -21.21 -65.71 -3.03
C GLU A 57 -20.51 -66.75 -2.14
N MET A 58 -19.55 -66.30 -1.33
CA MET A 58 -18.84 -67.19 -0.41
C MET A 58 -19.80 -67.67 0.68
N HIS A 59 -19.99 -68.99 0.77
CA HIS A 59 -20.88 -69.58 1.76
C HIS A 59 -20.37 -69.34 3.19
N GLU A 60 -21.25 -68.91 4.08
CA GLU A 60 -20.94 -68.87 5.52
C GLU A 60 -21.48 -70.14 6.17
N MET A 61 -20.59 -70.88 6.86
CA MET A 61 -21.03 -71.85 7.87
C MET A 61 -21.39 -71.06 9.12
N ILE A 62 -22.68 -71.00 9.42
CA ILE A 62 -23.17 -70.39 10.66
C ILE A 62 -22.67 -71.25 11.83
N GLU A 63 -22.36 -70.59 12.94
CA GLU A 63 -22.08 -71.24 14.23
C GLU A 63 -23.13 -72.35 14.49
N ASN A 64 -22.66 -73.57 14.81
CA ASN A 64 -23.36 -74.88 14.76
C ASN A 64 -23.22 -75.72 13.46
N GLY A 65 -22.50 -75.25 12.44
CA GLY A 65 -22.16 -76.06 11.24
C GLY A 65 -23.30 -76.25 10.25
N VAL A 66 -24.21 -75.26 10.17
CA VAL A 66 -25.28 -75.19 9.16
C VAL A 66 -24.84 -74.24 8.06
N THR A 67 -24.97 -74.66 6.80
CA THR A 67 -24.53 -73.87 5.64
C THR A 67 -25.63 -72.91 5.18
N SER A 68 -25.29 -71.62 5.04
CA SER A 68 -26.17 -70.62 4.45
C SER A 68 -25.88 -70.42 2.96
N VAL A 69 -26.92 -70.30 2.15
CA VAL A 69 -26.85 -69.93 0.73
C VAL A 69 -27.81 -68.79 0.41
N ARG A 70 -27.60 -68.07 -0.70
CA ARG A 70 -28.52 -67.01 -1.12
C ARG A 70 -29.84 -67.61 -1.63
N ALA A 71 -30.97 -66.97 -1.32
CA ALA A 71 -32.27 -67.41 -1.83
C ALA A 71 -32.41 -67.16 -3.35
N ASN A 72 -33.06 -68.08 -4.06
CA ASN A 72 -33.33 -68.01 -5.52
C ASN A 72 -32.06 -67.78 -6.37
N SER A 73 -30.96 -68.45 -6.02
CA SER A 73 -29.74 -68.52 -6.82
C SER A 73 -29.31 -69.97 -7.01
N PRO A 74 -28.82 -70.37 -8.19
CA PRO A 74 -28.33 -71.73 -8.42
C PRO A 74 -27.04 -71.98 -7.62
N VAL A 75 -26.98 -73.14 -6.95
CA VAL A 75 -25.83 -73.58 -6.16
C VAL A 75 -25.46 -75.00 -6.57
N THR A 76 -24.20 -75.23 -6.94
CA THR A 76 -23.68 -76.58 -7.18
C THR A 76 -23.22 -77.20 -5.87
N VAL A 77 -23.88 -78.27 -5.45
CA VAL A 77 -23.62 -79.02 -4.23
C VAL A 77 -23.11 -80.41 -4.59
N ARG A 78 -21.99 -80.83 -3.97
CA ARG A 78 -21.54 -82.22 -3.98
C ARG A 78 -22.16 -82.97 -2.81
N LEU A 79 -22.89 -84.04 -3.11
CA LEU A 79 -23.44 -84.98 -2.14
C LEU A 79 -22.40 -86.07 -1.85
N TYR A 80 -22.36 -86.55 -0.60
CA TYR A 80 -21.55 -87.69 -0.17
C TYR A 80 -22.44 -88.72 0.53
N GLY A 81 -22.21 -90.01 0.27
CA GLY A 81 -23.04 -91.07 0.84
C GLY A 81 -22.74 -92.46 0.32
N THR A 82 -23.76 -93.32 0.34
CA THR A 82 -23.73 -94.68 -0.21
C THR A 82 -24.94 -94.93 -1.12
N GLY A 83 -24.72 -95.65 -2.22
CA GLY A 83 -25.77 -96.00 -3.18
C GLY A 83 -26.25 -94.84 -4.05
N ILE A 84 -25.48 -93.77 -4.25
CA ILE A 84 -25.88 -92.67 -5.14
C ILE A 84 -25.71 -93.14 -6.59
N THR A 85 -26.79 -93.13 -7.37
CA THR A 85 -26.81 -93.49 -8.81
C THR A 85 -27.31 -92.33 -9.66
N SER A 86 -27.16 -92.39 -10.99
CA SER A 86 -27.70 -91.41 -11.97
C SER A 86 -29.20 -91.17 -11.83
N ASN A 87 -29.90 -92.15 -11.25
CA ASN A 87 -31.34 -92.17 -11.07
C ASN A 87 -31.77 -91.59 -9.70
N THR A 88 -30.82 -91.02 -8.94
CA THR A 88 -31.10 -90.39 -7.66
C THR A 88 -31.70 -89.00 -7.88
N VAL A 89 -32.81 -88.73 -7.20
CA VAL A 89 -33.49 -87.44 -7.21
C VAL A 89 -33.63 -86.95 -5.76
N ILE A 90 -33.28 -85.69 -5.53
CA ILE A 90 -33.46 -85.03 -4.23
C ILE A 90 -34.54 -83.95 -4.27
N ILE A 91 -35.15 -83.71 -3.10
CA ILE A 91 -36.04 -82.59 -2.81
C ILE A 91 -35.70 -82.02 -1.43
N PHE A 92 -36.12 -80.80 -1.16
CA PHE A 92 -35.99 -80.20 0.17
C PHE A 92 -37.35 -80.05 0.86
N THR A 93 -37.36 -80.24 2.18
CA THR A 93 -38.53 -80.06 3.03
C THR A 93 -38.22 -79.23 4.28
N HIS A 94 -39.25 -78.62 4.87
CA HIS A 94 -39.19 -77.92 6.16
C HIS A 94 -39.62 -78.80 7.35
N GLU A 95 -39.86 -80.10 7.13
CA GLU A 95 -40.26 -81.05 8.17
C GLU A 95 -39.07 -81.92 8.59
N SER A 96 -38.80 -81.98 9.90
CA SER A 96 -37.68 -82.75 10.44
C SER A 96 -38.10 -84.20 10.73
N ALA A 97 -37.59 -85.17 9.97
CA ALA A 97 -37.81 -86.59 10.23
C ALA A 97 -36.49 -87.38 10.40
N ARG A 98 -36.54 -88.57 11.01
CA ARG A 98 -35.36 -89.44 11.11
C ARG A 98 -35.01 -90.02 9.73
N TYR A 99 -33.81 -90.59 9.57
CA TYR A 99 -33.43 -91.33 8.35
C TYR A 99 -34.49 -92.38 7.97
N ARG A 100 -34.86 -92.45 6.68
CA ARG A 100 -36.00 -93.20 6.12
C ARG A 100 -37.39 -92.78 6.62
N GLY A 101 -37.54 -91.60 7.24
CA GLY A 101 -38.83 -90.99 7.56
C GLY A 101 -39.56 -90.46 6.32
N SER A 102 -40.88 -90.25 6.43
CA SER A 102 -41.70 -89.74 5.33
C SER A 102 -41.50 -88.25 5.08
N CYS A 103 -41.21 -87.85 3.84
CA CYS A 103 -41.24 -86.45 3.43
C CYS A 103 -42.60 -86.12 2.81
N GLN A 104 -43.53 -85.60 3.63
CA GLN A 104 -44.93 -85.40 3.23
C GLN A 104 -45.16 -84.09 2.47
N VAL A 105 -44.27 -83.11 2.63
CA VAL A 105 -44.39 -81.78 2.00
C VAL A 105 -43.05 -81.39 1.33
N PRO A 106 -42.90 -81.57 0.01
CA PRO A 106 -41.81 -80.94 -0.75
C PRO A 106 -41.99 -79.41 -0.75
N VAL A 107 -40.88 -78.67 -0.61
CA VAL A 107 -40.85 -77.20 -0.70
C VAL A 107 -40.20 -76.75 -2.02
N THR A 108 -39.44 -77.63 -2.67
CA THR A 108 -38.74 -77.38 -3.93
C THR A 108 -39.21 -78.36 -5.00
N GLU A 109 -38.84 -78.06 -6.25
CA GLU A 109 -38.88 -79.04 -7.33
C GLU A 109 -37.88 -80.19 -7.11
N LYS A 110 -37.93 -81.19 -7.99
CA LYS A 110 -37.01 -82.33 -8.04
C LYS A 110 -35.67 -81.89 -8.62
N PHE A 111 -34.58 -82.09 -7.89
CA PHE A 111 -33.23 -81.89 -8.41
C PHE A 111 -32.61 -83.25 -8.77
N HIS A 112 -32.20 -83.39 -10.03
CA HIS A 112 -31.56 -84.59 -10.55
C HIS A 112 -30.05 -84.53 -10.30
N VAL A 113 -29.49 -85.68 -9.90
CA VAL A 113 -28.07 -85.80 -9.61
C VAL A 113 -27.25 -85.94 -10.91
N MET A 114 -26.20 -85.13 -11.03
CA MET A 114 -25.25 -85.07 -12.15
C MET A 114 -23.86 -85.61 -11.73
N ASN A 115 -23.05 -86.01 -12.72
CA ASN A 115 -21.65 -86.41 -12.51
C ASN A 115 -21.45 -87.37 -11.33
N VAL A 116 -22.22 -88.46 -11.31
CA VAL A 116 -22.11 -89.51 -10.30
C VAL A 116 -20.78 -90.23 -10.46
N GLU A 117 -20.07 -90.40 -9.35
CA GLU A 117 -18.82 -91.16 -9.29
C GLU A 117 -19.09 -92.66 -9.46
N ASP A 118 -18.27 -93.38 -10.22
CA ASP A 118 -18.42 -94.84 -10.48
C ASP A 118 -18.48 -95.69 -9.19
N SER A 119 -17.99 -95.16 -8.06
CA SER A 119 -18.03 -95.78 -6.74
C SER A 119 -19.40 -95.68 -6.04
N GLY A 120 -20.34 -94.90 -6.58
CA GLY A 120 -21.65 -94.61 -5.98
C GLY A 120 -21.61 -93.79 -4.69
N ARG A 121 -20.46 -93.15 -4.38
CA ARG A 121 -20.22 -92.46 -3.10
C ARG A 121 -20.29 -90.94 -3.14
N SER A 122 -20.07 -90.33 -4.30
CA SER A 122 -20.24 -88.89 -4.47
C SER A 122 -20.90 -88.56 -5.80
N ALA A 123 -21.59 -87.42 -5.83
CA ALA A 123 -22.17 -86.88 -7.05
C ALA A 123 -22.46 -85.37 -6.89
N LEU A 124 -22.69 -84.68 -7.99
CA LEU A 124 -23.06 -83.27 -8.02
C LEU A 124 -24.56 -83.10 -8.16
N VAL A 125 -25.09 -81.99 -7.65
CA VAL A 125 -26.47 -81.56 -7.90
C VAL A 125 -26.49 -80.04 -7.96
N GLU A 126 -27.23 -79.50 -8.92
CA GLU A 126 -27.50 -78.07 -9.00
C GLU A 126 -28.87 -77.82 -8.37
N ILE A 127 -28.90 -76.97 -7.34
CA ILE A 127 -30.10 -76.70 -6.54
C ILE A 127 -30.42 -75.21 -6.53
N GLU A 128 -31.70 -74.88 -6.48
CA GLU A 128 -32.19 -73.52 -6.24
C GLU A 128 -33.14 -73.56 -5.03
N LEU A 129 -32.79 -72.84 -3.96
CA LEU A 129 -33.56 -72.85 -2.71
C LEU A 129 -34.37 -71.55 -2.55
N PRO A 130 -35.68 -71.64 -2.24
CA PRO A 130 -36.51 -70.46 -1.97
C PRO A 130 -36.17 -69.81 -0.62
N GLU A 131 -36.77 -68.64 -0.36
CA GLU A 131 -36.71 -67.99 0.95
C GLU A 131 -37.35 -68.87 2.05
N VAL A 132 -36.69 -69.00 3.22
CA VAL A 132 -37.24 -69.78 4.34
C VAL A 132 -38.58 -69.19 4.80
N ALA A 133 -39.63 -70.00 4.81
CA ALA A 133 -40.94 -69.56 5.29
C ALA A 133 -40.89 -69.09 6.77
N LYS A 134 -41.57 -67.98 7.09
CA LYS A 134 -41.46 -67.22 8.37
C LYS A 134 -41.56 -68.02 9.69
N ASN A 135 -42.12 -69.23 9.68
CA ASN A 135 -42.28 -70.10 10.85
C ASN A 135 -41.36 -71.34 10.84
N LYS A 136 -40.42 -71.43 9.89
CA LYS A 136 -39.46 -72.53 9.73
C LYS A 136 -38.04 -71.93 9.76
N LYS A 137 -37.03 -72.78 9.96
CA LYS A 137 -35.62 -72.34 10.16
C LYS A 137 -34.61 -73.01 9.23
N TYR A 138 -34.92 -74.20 8.71
CA TYR A 138 -33.98 -75.01 7.94
C TYR A 138 -34.71 -75.77 6.82
N PHE A 139 -33.95 -76.11 5.79
CA PHE A 139 -34.26 -77.12 4.78
C PHE A 139 -33.57 -78.43 5.14
N TYR A 140 -34.29 -79.54 5.00
CA TYR A 140 -33.81 -80.91 5.15
C TYR A 140 -33.86 -81.65 3.81
N ILE A 141 -32.90 -82.53 3.56
CA ILE A 141 -32.78 -83.30 2.31
C ILE A 141 -33.63 -84.57 2.39
N CYS A 142 -34.42 -84.82 1.35
CA CYS A 142 -35.03 -86.13 1.07
C CYS A 142 -34.61 -86.62 -0.30
N ALA A 143 -34.50 -87.94 -0.47
CA ALA A 143 -34.06 -88.54 -1.71
C ALA A 143 -34.87 -89.82 -2.05
N LYS A 144 -34.94 -90.14 -3.35
CA LYS A 144 -35.42 -91.43 -3.86
C LYS A 144 -34.68 -91.82 -5.15
N TYR A 145 -34.79 -93.09 -5.55
CA TYR A 145 -34.49 -93.49 -6.93
C TYR A 145 -35.72 -93.31 -7.80
N GLU A 146 -35.51 -92.86 -9.04
CA GLU A 146 -36.52 -92.76 -10.08
C GLU A 146 -36.20 -93.77 -11.20
N SER A 147 -37.16 -94.64 -11.53
CA SER A 147 -36.99 -95.64 -12.59
C SER A 147 -37.06 -94.98 -13.97
N THR A 148 -35.93 -94.91 -14.66
CA THR A 148 -35.81 -94.36 -16.01
C THR A 148 -36.22 -95.38 -17.06
N ASP A 149 -37.46 -95.31 -17.54
CA ASP A 149 -37.87 -95.93 -18.82
C ASP A 149 -38.92 -95.03 -19.51
N PRO A 150 -38.50 -94.12 -20.41
CA PRO A 150 -39.41 -93.18 -21.08
C PRO A 150 -39.67 -93.51 -22.57
N PHE A 151 -39.57 -94.77 -23.03
CA PHE A 151 -40.15 -95.17 -24.33
C PHE A 151 -40.27 -96.70 -24.53
N GLU A 152 -41.42 -97.29 -24.21
CA GLU A 152 -41.91 -98.46 -24.97
C GLU A 152 -43.44 -98.52 -24.91
N GLY A 153 -44.08 -98.49 -26.09
CA GLY A 153 -45.53 -98.46 -26.21
C GLY A 153 -46.10 -99.86 -26.36
N SER A 154 -46.89 -100.31 -25.39
CA SER A 154 -47.97 -101.28 -25.63
C SER A 154 -49.11 -101.06 -24.65
N GLU A 155 -50.32 -100.88 -25.18
CA GLU A 155 -51.55 -100.88 -24.41
C GLU A 155 -51.81 -102.31 -23.92
N GLU A 156 -51.73 -102.56 -22.61
CA GLU A 156 -52.40 -103.61 -21.81
C GLU A 156 -51.61 -103.88 -20.51
N ASN A 157 -51.85 -103.08 -19.46
CA ASN A 157 -51.73 -103.48 -18.04
C ASN A 157 -52.13 -102.34 -17.07
N GLU A 158 -53.37 -101.85 -17.19
CA GLU A 158 -53.88 -100.72 -16.40
C GLU A 158 -54.24 -101.06 -14.93
N LYS A 159 -53.55 -102.02 -14.31
CA LYS A 159 -53.86 -102.54 -12.97
C LYS A 159 -52.67 -102.87 -12.05
N GLU A 160 -51.58 -102.11 -12.11
CA GLU A 160 -50.63 -102.06 -10.97
C GLU A 160 -49.96 -100.70 -10.70
N ALA A 161 -50.64 -99.60 -11.04
CA ALA A 161 -50.16 -98.22 -10.85
C ALA A 161 -50.25 -97.70 -9.39
N THR A 162 -49.72 -98.44 -8.39
CA THR A 162 -49.64 -97.96 -6.98
C THR A 162 -48.45 -98.51 -6.17
N ARG A 163 -47.21 -98.23 -6.60
CA ARG A 163 -46.03 -98.16 -5.70
C ARG A 163 -45.07 -97.05 -6.10
N ASP A 164 -45.58 -95.82 -6.21
CA ASP A 164 -44.70 -94.65 -6.26
C ASP A 164 -43.92 -94.57 -4.94
N THR A 165 -42.60 -94.67 -5.01
CA THR A 165 -41.74 -94.77 -3.83
C THR A 165 -41.72 -93.42 -3.10
N PRO A 166 -42.11 -93.36 -1.81
CA PRO A 166 -42.13 -92.10 -1.08
C PRO A 166 -40.70 -91.58 -0.89
N PHE A 167 -40.53 -90.27 -0.98
CA PHE A 167 -39.24 -89.63 -0.69
C PHE A 167 -38.81 -89.92 0.75
N LEU A 168 -37.61 -90.45 0.90
CA LEU A 168 -37.04 -90.85 2.18
C LEU A 168 -36.19 -89.70 2.74
N HIS A 169 -36.55 -89.24 3.93
CA HIS A 169 -35.82 -88.22 4.66
C HIS A 169 -34.41 -88.74 5.02
N GLN A 170 -33.37 -87.94 4.78
CA GLN A 170 -31.99 -88.41 4.96
C GLN A 170 -31.48 -88.26 6.40
N GLY A 171 -31.96 -87.27 7.15
CA GLY A 171 -31.68 -87.12 8.59
C GLY A 171 -31.74 -85.69 9.08
N VAL A 172 -31.53 -85.46 10.37
CA VAL A 172 -31.69 -84.14 11.04
C VAL A 172 -30.37 -83.53 11.50
N ASP A 173 -29.23 -84.14 11.22
CA ASP A 173 -27.92 -83.69 11.70
C ASP A 173 -27.55 -82.29 11.17
N SER A 174 -26.75 -81.52 11.91
CA SER A 174 -26.55 -80.09 11.62
C SER A 174 -25.88 -79.84 10.28
N TRP A 175 -24.88 -80.65 9.93
CA TRP A 175 -24.17 -80.65 8.64
C TRP A 175 -25.03 -81.11 7.45
N MET A 176 -26.28 -81.49 7.69
CA MET A 176 -27.24 -81.92 6.66
C MET A 176 -28.44 -80.97 6.53
N ARG A 177 -28.32 -79.77 7.10
CA ARG A 177 -29.31 -78.67 7.02
C ARG A 177 -28.78 -77.54 6.15
N LEU A 178 -29.69 -76.89 5.43
CA LEU A 178 -29.44 -75.64 4.71
C LEU A 178 -30.35 -74.53 5.24
N THR A 179 -29.90 -73.29 5.14
CA THR A 179 -30.74 -72.08 5.32
C THR A 179 -30.51 -71.13 4.16
N THR A 180 -31.50 -70.29 3.85
CA THR A 180 -31.34 -69.23 2.85
C THR A 180 -31.24 -67.85 3.50
N SER A 181 -30.40 -66.99 2.93
CA SER A 181 -30.26 -65.57 3.28
C SER A 181 -30.76 -64.66 2.16
N THR A 182 -31.34 -63.52 2.53
CA THR A 182 -31.86 -62.49 1.62
C THR A 182 -31.14 -61.16 1.87
N PRO A 183 -30.92 -60.32 0.83
CA PRO A 183 -30.34 -58.99 1.01
C PRO A 183 -31.29 -58.06 1.78
N PHE A 184 -30.72 -57.24 2.67
CA PHE A 184 -31.48 -56.43 3.64
C PHE A 184 -32.32 -55.29 3.01
N PHE A 185 -31.97 -54.86 1.79
CA PHE A 185 -32.71 -53.84 1.02
C PHE A 185 -32.89 -54.28 -0.44
N PRO A 186 -33.99 -53.91 -1.11
CA PRO A 186 -34.14 -54.12 -2.54
C PRO A 186 -33.16 -53.23 -3.32
N LEU A 187 -32.65 -53.74 -4.45
CA LEU A 187 -31.55 -53.13 -5.23
C LEU A 187 -31.80 -51.66 -5.62
N TRP A 188 -33.04 -51.27 -5.91
CA TRP A 188 -33.37 -49.88 -6.24
C TRP A 188 -33.25 -48.93 -5.03
N ALA A 189 -33.57 -49.42 -3.82
CA ALA A 189 -33.46 -48.63 -2.60
C ALA A 189 -32.00 -48.51 -2.14
N SER A 190 -31.21 -49.58 -2.26
CA SER A 190 -29.78 -49.54 -1.93
C SER A 190 -29.01 -48.57 -2.85
N ILE A 191 -29.30 -48.54 -4.16
CA ILE A 191 -28.73 -47.56 -5.09
C ILE A 191 -29.07 -46.12 -4.68
N ILE A 192 -30.33 -45.84 -4.32
CA ILE A 192 -30.75 -44.50 -3.84
C ILE A 192 -29.98 -44.10 -2.57
N ILE A 193 -29.84 -45.03 -1.61
CA ILE A 193 -29.11 -44.78 -0.36
C ILE A 193 -27.62 -44.55 -0.64
N ILE A 194 -27.00 -45.30 -1.57
CA ILE A 194 -25.60 -45.13 -1.96
C ILE A 194 -25.36 -43.75 -2.61
N CYS A 195 -26.22 -43.32 -3.53
CA CYS A 195 -26.14 -41.98 -4.12
C CYS A 195 -26.32 -40.88 -3.06
N PHE A 196 -27.24 -41.07 -2.11
CA PHE A 196 -27.46 -40.15 -1.00
C PHE A 196 -26.25 -40.07 -0.06
N CYS A 197 -25.67 -41.21 0.33
CA CYS A 197 -24.44 -41.27 1.13
C CYS A 197 -23.28 -40.56 0.42
N LEU A 198 -23.08 -40.79 -0.88
CA LEU A 198 -22.02 -40.11 -1.63
C LEU A 198 -22.21 -38.58 -1.68
N MET A 199 -23.45 -38.09 -1.78
CA MET A 199 -23.75 -36.66 -1.68
C MET A 199 -23.47 -36.08 -0.28
N PHE A 200 -23.74 -36.83 0.79
CA PHE A 200 -23.45 -36.39 2.16
C PHE A 200 -21.96 -36.44 2.51
N SER A 201 -21.23 -37.45 2.00
CA SER A 201 -19.76 -37.51 2.02
C SER A 201 -19.16 -36.25 1.38
N ALA A 202 -19.60 -35.96 0.15
CA ALA A 202 -19.22 -34.75 -0.58
C ALA A 202 -19.47 -33.46 0.21
N LEU A 203 -20.66 -33.34 0.79
CA LEU A 203 -21.04 -32.17 1.58
C LEU A 203 -20.17 -32.01 2.84
N PHE A 204 -19.93 -33.08 3.60
CA PHE A 204 -19.16 -33.01 4.84
C PHE A 204 -17.67 -32.74 4.59
N SER A 205 -17.07 -33.42 3.62
CA SER A 205 -15.68 -33.19 3.25
C SER A 205 -15.45 -31.76 2.73
N GLY A 206 -16.36 -31.27 1.87
CA GLY A 206 -16.33 -29.89 1.38
C GLY A 206 -16.50 -28.84 2.49
N LEU A 207 -17.48 -29.03 3.37
CA LEU A 207 -17.74 -28.11 4.50
C LEU A 207 -16.63 -28.09 5.54
N ASN A 208 -15.93 -29.21 5.76
CA ASN A 208 -14.78 -29.24 6.65
C ASN A 208 -13.72 -28.23 6.19
N LEU A 209 -13.33 -28.27 4.91
CA LEU A 209 -12.38 -27.29 4.37
C LEU A 209 -12.98 -25.88 4.32
N GLY A 210 -14.16 -25.72 3.73
CA GLY A 210 -14.75 -24.40 3.43
C GLY A 210 -15.25 -23.60 4.63
N LEU A 211 -15.53 -24.24 5.78
CA LEU A 211 -15.84 -23.54 7.03
C LEU A 211 -14.59 -23.31 7.89
N MET A 212 -13.61 -24.22 7.87
CA MET A 212 -12.37 -24.03 8.64
C MET A 212 -11.43 -23.00 7.99
N SER A 213 -11.45 -22.85 6.66
CA SER A 213 -10.69 -21.80 5.96
C SER A 213 -11.22 -20.39 6.19
N LEU A 214 -12.37 -20.22 6.84
CA LEU A 214 -12.92 -18.91 7.19
C LEU A 214 -12.48 -18.53 8.61
N ASP A 215 -11.64 -17.49 8.70
CA ASP A 215 -11.18 -16.93 9.96
C ASP A 215 -12.29 -16.14 10.67
N ARG A 216 -12.26 -16.14 12.00
CA ARG A 216 -13.22 -15.42 12.84
C ARG A 216 -13.13 -13.90 12.63
N THR A 217 -11.91 -13.40 12.45
CA THR A 217 -11.64 -11.98 12.21
C THR A 217 -12.14 -11.56 10.83
N ASP A 218 -11.87 -12.35 9.79
CA ASP A 218 -12.37 -12.11 8.42
C ASP A 218 -13.90 -12.13 8.36
N LEU A 219 -14.54 -13.11 9.00
CA LEU A 219 -16.00 -13.15 9.14
C LEU A 219 -16.54 -11.90 9.86
N GLN A 220 -15.84 -11.38 10.87
CA GLN A 220 -16.24 -10.17 11.59
C GLN A 220 -16.05 -8.89 10.75
N ILE A 221 -14.98 -8.81 9.95
CA ILE A 221 -14.77 -7.74 8.98
C ILE A 221 -15.90 -7.79 7.95
N LEU A 222 -16.17 -8.95 7.36
CA LEU A 222 -17.17 -9.12 6.31
C LEU A 222 -18.62 -8.85 6.79
N CYS A 223 -18.94 -9.12 8.07
CA CYS A 223 -20.21 -8.68 8.67
C CYS A 223 -20.37 -7.15 8.67
N ASN A 224 -19.28 -6.40 8.77
CA ASN A 224 -19.30 -4.94 8.86
C ASN A 224 -19.17 -4.28 7.47
N THR A 225 -18.24 -4.76 6.63
CA THR A 225 -17.87 -4.10 5.36
C THR A 225 -18.40 -4.79 4.10
N GLY A 226 -18.79 -6.06 4.15
CA GLY A 226 -19.21 -6.83 2.96
C GLY A 226 -20.51 -6.36 2.30
N SER A 227 -20.82 -6.94 1.14
CA SER A 227 -22.11 -6.78 0.45
C SER A 227 -23.27 -7.31 1.31
N ASP A 228 -24.50 -6.82 1.11
CA ASP A 228 -25.67 -7.24 1.90
C ASP A 228 -25.88 -8.77 1.94
N LYS A 229 -25.56 -9.46 0.84
CA LYS A 229 -25.60 -10.93 0.76
C LYS A 229 -24.50 -11.59 1.58
N GLU A 230 -23.29 -11.05 1.52
CA GLU A 230 -22.12 -11.56 2.26
C GLU A 230 -22.27 -11.34 3.76
N LYS A 231 -22.82 -10.19 4.16
CA LYS A 231 -23.18 -9.87 5.55
C LYS A 231 -24.16 -10.88 6.12
N GLN A 232 -25.25 -11.20 5.39
CA GLN A 232 -26.21 -12.22 5.81
C GLN A 232 -25.56 -13.61 5.94
N TYR A 233 -24.69 -13.98 5.00
CA TYR A 233 -23.96 -15.26 5.04
C TYR A 233 -22.97 -15.33 6.21
N ALA A 234 -22.17 -14.29 6.43
CA ALA A 234 -21.21 -14.21 7.53
C ALA A 234 -21.91 -14.25 8.90
N HIS A 235 -23.02 -13.50 9.07
CA HIS A 235 -23.82 -13.54 10.29
C HIS A 235 -24.42 -14.93 10.58
N ALA A 236 -24.81 -15.68 9.55
CA ALA A 236 -25.34 -17.04 9.73
C ALA A 236 -24.26 -18.06 10.14
N ILE A 237 -23.04 -17.93 9.60
CA ILE A 237 -21.91 -18.83 9.87
C ILE A 237 -21.23 -18.54 11.21
N LYS A 238 -21.04 -17.26 11.55
CA LYS A 238 -20.29 -16.80 12.74
C LYS A 238 -20.54 -17.63 14.02
N PRO A 239 -21.78 -17.79 14.54
CA PRO A 239 -22.02 -18.49 15.79
C PRO A 239 -21.67 -19.99 15.75
N VAL A 240 -21.53 -20.57 14.55
CA VAL A 240 -21.11 -21.97 14.36
C VAL A 240 -19.58 -22.05 14.27
N ARG A 241 -18.90 -21.11 13.60
CA ARG A 241 -17.43 -21.02 13.57
C ARG A 241 -16.82 -20.59 14.91
N ASP A 242 -17.56 -19.85 15.74
CA ASP A 242 -17.16 -19.51 17.11
C ASP A 242 -16.91 -20.75 18.00
N MET A 243 -17.48 -21.90 17.63
CA MET A 243 -17.25 -23.21 18.24
C MET A 243 -16.44 -24.14 17.32
N GLY A 244 -15.37 -23.63 16.70
CA GLY A 244 -14.63 -24.34 15.63
C GLY A 244 -14.17 -25.77 15.98
N ASN A 245 -13.59 -26.02 17.15
CA ASN A 245 -13.23 -27.39 17.58
C ASN A 245 -14.44 -28.35 17.60
N TYR A 246 -15.60 -27.88 18.05
CA TYR A 246 -16.85 -28.66 18.07
C TYR A 246 -17.43 -28.88 16.67
N LEU A 247 -17.35 -27.87 15.81
CA LEU A 247 -17.70 -27.96 14.39
C LEU A 247 -16.82 -28.98 13.65
N LEU A 248 -15.50 -28.92 13.86
CA LEU A 248 -14.50 -29.82 13.27
C LEU A 248 -14.76 -31.27 13.68
N CYS A 249 -14.89 -31.55 14.98
CA CYS A 249 -15.20 -32.90 15.47
C CYS A 249 -16.54 -33.42 14.93
N SER A 250 -17.56 -32.58 14.83
CA SER A 250 -18.89 -32.97 14.34
C SER A 250 -18.88 -33.32 12.85
N ILE A 251 -18.23 -32.51 12.00
CA ILE A 251 -18.15 -32.74 10.55
C ILE A 251 -17.24 -33.94 10.24
N LEU A 252 -16.08 -34.07 10.88
CA LEU A 252 -15.17 -35.21 10.65
C LEU A 252 -15.82 -36.55 11.03
N LEU A 253 -16.51 -36.60 12.18
CA LEU A 253 -17.26 -37.79 12.61
C LEU A 253 -18.36 -38.13 11.58
N GLY A 254 -19.11 -37.13 11.12
CA GLY A 254 -20.09 -37.30 10.04
C GLY A 254 -19.48 -37.83 8.75
N ASN A 255 -18.34 -37.30 8.31
CA ASN A 255 -17.64 -37.74 7.11
C ASN A 255 -17.20 -39.21 7.21
N VAL A 256 -16.55 -39.60 8.32
CA VAL A 256 -16.14 -40.99 8.56
C VAL A 256 -17.35 -41.93 8.59
N LEU A 257 -18.42 -41.56 9.30
CA LEU A 257 -19.65 -42.37 9.39
C LEU A 257 -20.28 -42.62 8.02
N VAL A 258 -20.36 -41.60 7.16
CA VAL A 258 -20.95 -41.71 5.82
C VAL A 258 -20.04 -42.48 4.87
N ASN A 259 -18.72 -42.24 4.92
CA ASN A 259 -17.74 -42.98 4.10
C ASN A 259 -17.73 -44.48 4.44
N SER A 260 -17.73 -44.85 5.72
CA SER A 260 -17.83 -46.25 6.16
C SER A 260 -19.17 -46.88 5.76
N SER A 261 -20.28 -46.16 5.95
CA SER A 261 -21.62 -46.63 5.52
C SER A 261 -21.69 -46.89 4.01
N PHE A 262 -21.11 -46.00 3.19
CA PHE A 262 -21.07 -46.14 1.74
C PHE A 262 -20.25 -47.37 1.30
N THR A 263 -19.06 -47.60 1.87
CA THR A 263 -18.24 -48.78 1.55
C THR A 263 -18.95 -50.09 1.91
N ILE A 264 -19.57 -50.18 3.10
CA ILE A 264 -20.30 -51.38 3.54
C ILE A 264 -21.52 -51.64 2.64
N LEU A 265 -22.26 -50.60 2.25
CA LEU A 265 -23.40 -50.74 1.35
C LEU A 265 -23.01 -51.13 -0.09
N LEU A 266 -21.83 -50.71 -0.57
CA LEU A 266 -21.33 -51.09 -1.88
C LEU A 266 -20.83 -52.55 -1.90
N ASP A 267 -20.20 -53.00 -0.81
CA ASP A 267 -19.77 -54.40 -0.61
C ASP A 267 -20.96 -55.37 -0.66
N GLY A 268 -22.10 -54.99 -0.08
CA GLY A 268 -23.34 -55.77 -0.16
C GLY A 268 -24.03 -55.82 -1.54
N LEU A 269 -23.50 -55.13 -2.57
CA LEU A 269 -24.08 -55.10 -3.92
C LEU A 269 -23.14 -55.56 -5.04
N THR A 270 -21.86 -55.80 -4.76
CA THR A 270 -20.86 -56.16 -5.80
C THR A 270 -19.79 -57.07 -5.20
N SER A 271 -18.99 -57.74 -6.02
CA SER A 271 -17.86 -58.53 -5.52
C SER A 271 -16.90 -57.66 -4.70
N GLY A 272 -16.54 -58.12 -3.50
CA GLY A 272 -15.87 -57.25 -2.51
C GLY A 272 -14.57 -56.59 -2.97
N LEU A 273 -13.81 -57.22 -3.89
CA LEU A 273 -12.64 -56.59 -4.50
C LEU A 273 -13.01 -55.35 -5.34
N PHE A 274 -14.07 -55.44 -6.14
CA PHE A 274 -14.57 -54.30 -6.93
C PHE A 274 -15.25 -53.27 -6.03
N ALA A 275 -15.92 -53.70 -4.96
CA ALA A 275 -16.51 -52.79 -3.97
C ALA A 275 -15.43 -51.94 -3.27
N ILE A 276 -14.33 -52.53 -2.82
CA ILE A 276 -13.22 -51.80 -2.18
C ILE A 276 -12.57 -50.79 -3.13
N VAL A 277 -12.22 -51.21 -4.36
CA VAL A 277 -11.56 -50.33 -5.33
C VAL A 277 -12.52 -49.24 -5.82
N GLY A 278 -13.75 -49.62 -6.15
CA GLY A 278 -14.81 -48.72 -6.61
C GLY A 278 -15.22 -47.71 -5.54
N SER A 279 -15.36 -48.13 -4.28
CA SER A 279 -15.71 -47.20 -3.19
C SER A 279 -14.61 -46.19 -2.94
N THR A 280 -13.35 -46.64 -2.94
CA THR A 280 -12.19 -45.77 -2.72
C THR A 280 -12.08 -44.70 -3.79
N ILE A 281 -12.20 -45.07 -5.08
CA ILE A 281 -12.16 -44.11 -6.20
C ILE A 281 -13.36 -43.15 -6.13
N ALA A 282 -14.56 -43.65 -5.82
CA ALA A 282 -15.76 -42.84 -5.74
C ALA A 282 -15.71 -41.81 -4.60
N ILE A 283 -15.30 -42.23 -3.39
CA ILE A 283 -15.11 -41.33 -2.24
C ILE A 283 -14.03 -40.30 -2.55
N VAL A 284 -12.84 -40.70 -3.00
CA VAL A 284 -11.73 -39.77 -3.20
C VAL A 284 -12.06 -38.71 -4.27
N ILE A 285 -12.64 -39.11 -5.41
CA ILE A 285 -12.93 -38.16 -6.50
C ILE A 285 -14.18 -37.33 -6.20
N PHE A 286 -15.32 -37.98 -5.95
CA PHE A 286 -16.62 -37.30 -5.85
C PHE A 286 -17.01 -36.92 -4.42
N GLY A 287 -16.52 -37.64 -3.41
CA GLY A 287 -16.75 -37.36 -1.99
C GLY A 287 -15.74 -36.39 -1.36
N GLU A 288 -14.51 -36.28 -1.88
CA GLU A 288 -13.46 -35.46 -1.26
C GLU A 288 -12.87 -34.39 -2.17
N ILE A 289 -12.17 -34.76 -3.25
CA ILE A 289 -11.38 -33.82 -4.06
C ILE A 289 -12.27 -32.75 -4.74
N ILE A 290 -13.30 -33.17 -5.49
CA ILE A 290 -14.16 -32.22 -6.22
C ILE A 290 -14.92 -31.28 -5.25
N PRO A 291 -15.57 -31.79 -4.18
CA PRO A 291 -16.29 -30.93 -3.22
C PRO A 291 -15.37 -29.97 -2.45
N GLN A 292 -14.20 -30.43 -2.01
CA GLN A 292 -13.22 -29.56 -1.33
C GLN A 292 -12.71 -28.45 -2.25
N ALA A 293 -12.43 -28.75 -3.53
CA ALA A 293 -11.99 -27.74 -4.51
C ALA A 293 -13.06 -26.68 -4.82
N ILE A 294 -14.35 -27.02 -4.74
CA ILE A 294 -15.45 -26.06 -4.87
C ILE A 294 -15.59 -25.22 -3.59
N CYS A 295 -15.53 -25.86 -2.42
CA CYS A 295 -15.71 -25.23 -1.12
C CYS A 295 -14.54 -24.35 -0.68
N SER A 296 -13.31 -24.59 -1.16
CA SER A 296 -12.17 -23.69 -0.91
C SER A 296 -12.32 -22.33 -1.61
N ARG A 297 -13.03 -22.28 -2.75
CA ARG A 297 -13.30 -21.03 -3.49
C ARG A 297 -14.61 -20.35 -3.10
N HIS A 298 -15.63 -21.13 -2.74
CA HIS A 298 -16.99 -20.62 -2.46
C HIS A 298 -17.47 -20.91 -1.03
N GLY A 299 -16.55 -21.13 -0.08
CA GLY A 299 -16.84 -21.59 1.28
C GLY A 299 -17.88 -20.77 2.03
N LEU A 300 -17.82 -19.44 1.92
CA LEU A 300 -18.82 -18.54 2.52
C LEU A 300 -20.24 -18.80 2.00
N ALA A 301 -20.41 -18.92 0.68
CA ALA A 301 -21.73 -19.10 0.06
C ALA A 301 -22.29 -20.51 0.28
N VAL A 302 -21.44 -21.54 0.21
CA VAL A 302 -21.83 -22.93 0.45
C VAL A 302 -22.14 -23.15 1.93
N GLY A 303 -21.27 -22.67 2.83
CA GLY A 303 -21.44 -22.78 4.29
C GLY A 303 -22.70 -22.09 4.80
N ALA A 304 -23.03 -20.91 4.28
CA ALA A 304 -24.23 -20.18 4.69
C ALA A 304 -25.53 -20.86 4.20
N LYS A 305 -25.57 -21.36 2.97
CA LYS A 305 -26.74 -22.08 2.44
C LYS A 305 -26.98 -23.43 3.14
N THR A 306 -25.92 -24.08 3.59
CA THR A 306 -25.97 -25.41 4.23
C THR A 306 -26.00 -25.37 5.75
N ILE A 307 -26.00 -24.17 6.35
CA ILE A 307 -25.90 -23.94 7.81
C ILE A 307 -26.92 -24.73 8.64
N MET A 308 -28.11 -24.99 8.11
CA MET A 308 -29.14 -25.79 8.80
C MET A 308 -28.79 -27.28 8.82
N ILE A 309 -28.18 -27.80 7.75
CA ILE A 309 -27.66 -29.18 7.69
C ILE A 309 -26.50 -29.30 8.67
N THR A 310 -25.56 -28.35 8.66
CA THR A 310 -24.42 -28.31 9.59
C THR A 310 -24.88 -28.31 11.05
N LYS A 311 -25.88 -27.48 11.41
CA LYS A 311 -26.47 -27.46 12.76
C LYS A 311 -27.17 -28.77 13.11
N ALA A 312 -27.86 -29.42 12.17
CA ALA A 312 -28.48 -30.72 12.40
C ALA A 312 -27.43 -31.83 12.64
N VAL A 313 -26.34 -31.83 11.87
CA VAL A 313 -25.22 -32.78 12.06
C VAL A 313 -24.52 -32.57 13.39
N MET A 314 -24.26 -31.33 13.79
CA MET A 314 -23.75 -31.00 15.12
C MET A 314 -24.71 -31.49 16.20
N LEU A 315 -26.03 -31.31 16.05
CA LEU A 315 -27.01 -31.81 17.02
C LEU A 315 -27.04 -33.34 17.12
N ILE A 316 -26.95 -34.06 16.00
CA ILE A 316 -26.93 -35.53 15.96
C ILE A 316 -25.63 -36.10 16.55
N THR A 317 -24.50 -35.48 16.24
CA THR A 317 -23.17 -35.92 16.71
C THR A 317 -22.84 -35.44 18.13
N PHE A 318 -23.58 -34.45 18.66
CA PHE A 318 -23.43 -33.84 19.99
C PHE A 318 -22.95 -34.77 21.12
N PRO A 319 -23.59 -35.94 21.40
CA PRO A 319 -23.18 -36.78 22.53
C PRO A 319 -21.74 -37.29 22.44
N LEU A 320 -21.15 -37.37 21.23
CA LEU A 320 -19.79 -37.81 21.00
C LEU A 320 -18.85 -36.66 20.62
N SER A 321 -19.27 -35.72 19.76
CA SER A 321 -18.43 -34.60 19.32
C SER A 321 -18.22 -33.53 20.41
N PHE A 322 -19.20 -33.30 21.30
CA PHE A 322 -19.08 -32.33 22.39
C PHE A 322 -17.96 -32.68 23.39
N PRO A 323 -17.92 -33.87 24.03
CA PRO A 323 -16.84 -34.20 24.96
C PRO A 323 -15.46 -34.21 24.30
N ILE A 324 -15.34 -34.71 23.06
CA ILE A 324 -14.07 -34.68 22.30
C ILE A 324 -13.60 -33.24 22.08
N SER A 325 -14.51 -32.35 21.65
CA SER A 325 -14.18 -30.93 21.46
C SER A 325 -13.78 -30.22 22.75
N LYS A 326 -14.34 -30.63 23.91
CA LYS A 326 -13.97 -30.08 25.21
C LYS A 326 -12.59 -30.54 25.69
N ILE A 327 -12.21 -31.77 25.37
CA ILE A 327 -10.85 -32.26 25.61
C ILE A 327 -9.86 -31.49 24.72
N LEU A 328 -10.22 -31.22 23.46
CA LEU A 328 -9.39 -30.44 22.53
C LEU A 328 -9.25 -28.97 22.98
N ASP A 329 -10.35 -28.31 23.35
CA ASP A 329 -10.37 -26.95 23.95
C ASP A 329 -9.46 -26.85 25.20
N PHE A 330 -9.38 -27.92 26.00
CA PHE A 330 -8.57 -27.96 27.22
C PHE A 330 -7.08 -28.21 26.93
N LEU A 331 -6.77 -29.04 25.94
CA LEU A 331 -5.39 -29.45 25.62
C LEU A 331 -4.65 -28.46 24.71
N LEU A 332 -5.33 -27.90 23.71
CA LEU A 332 -4.75 -26.95 22.73
C LEU A 332 -5.13 -25.49 23.03
N GLY A 333 -6.08 -25.26 23.94
CA GLY A 333 -6.74 -23.98 24.11
C GLY A 333 -7.87 -23.76 23.10
N LYS A 334 -8.63 -22.67 23.29
CA LYS A 334 -9.59 -22.20 22.28
C LYS A 334 -8.81 -21.70 21.06
N GLU A 335 -9.30 -21.97 19.85
CA GLU A 335 -8.79 -21.31 18.64
C GLU A 335 -8.86 -19.77 18.81
N ILE A 336 -7.71 -19.15 19.07
CA ILE A 336 -7.55 -17.71 18.98
C ILE A 336 -7.39 -17.40 17.49
N GLY A 337 -8.42 -16.81 16.88
CA GLY A 337 -8.35 -16.39 15.48
C GLY A 337 -7.22 -15.37 15.27
N ASN A 338 -6.76 -15.21 14.03
CA ASN A 338 -5.65 -14.32 13.71
C ASN A 338 -5.87 -12.91 14.29
N TYR A 339 -5.09 -12.58 15.32
CA TYR A 339 -4.96 -11.23 15.85
C TYR A 339 -4.01 -10.48 14.92
N TYR A 340 -4.48 -9.33 14.41
CA TYR A 340 -3.67 -8.43 13.62
C TYR A 340 -2.96 -7.44 14.55
N ASP A 341 -1.73 -7.79 14.93
CA ASP A 341 -0.80 -6.82 15.50
C ASP A 341 -0.58 -5.64 14.54
N ARG A 342 -0.16 -4.48 15.07
CA ARG A 342 0.08 -3.27 14.26
C ARG A 342 1.05 -3.51 13.09
N GLU A 343 2.02 -4.40 13.29
CA GLU A 343 2.96 -4.83 12.25
C GLU A 343 2.29 -5.68 11.16
N ARG A 344 1.39 -6.60 11.54
CA ARG A 344 0.58 -7.37 10.60
C ARG A 344 -0.42 -6.49 9.84
N LEU A 345 -0.99 -5.47 10.48
CA LEU A 345 -1.83 -4.46 9.82
C LEU A 345 -1.04 -3.65 8.79
N LYS A 346 0.14 -3.15 9.17
CA LYS A 346 1.04 -2.44 8.26
C LYS A 346 1.40 -3.30 7.04
N GLU A 347 1.76 -4.56 7.27
CA GLU A 347 2.12 -5.48 6.19
C GLU A 347 0.91 -5.84 5.32
N LEU A 348 -0.27 -6.05 5.91
CA LEU A 348 -1.51 -6.29 5.18
C LEU A 348 -1.85 -5.11 4.25
N VAL A 349 -1.74 -3.86 4.71
CA VAL A 349 -1.96 -2.68 3.87
C VAL A 349 -0.93 -2.60 2.74
N LYS A 350 0.36 -2.87 3.03
CA LYS A 350 1.41 -2.91 2.00
C LYS A 350 1.18 -3.99 0.94
N VAL A 351 0.84 -5.21 1.33
CA VAL A 351 0.57 -6.32 0.38
C VAL A 351 -0.73 -6.06 -0.40
N THR A 352 -1.70 -5.38 0.20
CA THR A 352 -2.95 -5.01 -0.49
C THR A 352 -2.71 -3.99 -1.60
N ASN A 353 -1.69 -3.13 -1.48
CA ASN A 353 -1.29 -2.16 -2.50
C ASN A 353 -0.85 -2.79 -3.84
N ASP A 354 -0.33 -4.02 -3.81
CA ASP A 354 0.07 -4.74 -5.02
C ASP A 354 -1.13 -5.39 -5.75
N VAL A 355 -2.32 -5.37 -5.14
CA VAL A 355 -3.53 -6.11 -5.59
C VAL A 355 -4.75 -5.19 -5.79
N ASN A 356 -4.88 -4.13 -5.00
CA ASN A 356 -5.92 -3.11 -5.11
C ASN A 356 -5.36 -1.78 -5.59
N ASP A 357 -6.23 -1.01 -6.24
CA ASP A 357 -5.99 0.35 -6.77
C ASP A 357 -6.00 1.39 -5.62
N LEU A 358 -5.14 1.19 -4.61
CA LEU A 358 -4.85 2.17 -3.57
C LEU A 358 -3.68 3.05 -4.03
N ASP A 359 -3.80 4.36 -3.82
CA ASP A 359 -2.69 5.26 -4.12
C ASP A 359 -1.54 5.01 -3.13
N LYS A 360 -0.30 4.98 -3.65
CA LYS A 360 0.91 4.73 -2.85
C LYS A 360 1.05 5.73 -1.71
N ASP A 361 0.57 6.95 -1.93
CA ASP A 361 0.62 8.04 -0.95
C ASP A 361 -0.36 7.79 0.21
N GLU A 362 -1.54 7.22 -0.04
CA GLU A 362 -2.46 6.80 1.03
C GLU A 362 -1.85 5.69 1.90
N VAL A 363 -1.21 4.70 1.27
CA VAL A 363 -0.51 3.60 1.96
C VAL A 363 0.66 4.12 2.80
N ASN A 364 1.41 5.10 2.28
CA ASN A 364 2.50 5.76 2.98
C ASN A 364 2.01 6.53 4.22
N VAL A 365 0.93 7.32 4.09
CA VAL A 365 0.30 8.03 5.22
C VAL A 365 -0.20 7.06 6.29
N ILE A 366 -0.86 5.96 5.90
CA ILE A 366 -1.33 4.94 6.86
C ILE A 366 -0.14 4.28 7.58
N ALA A 367 0.96 4.00 6.87
CA ALA A 367 2.18 3.46 7.46
C ALA A 367 2.83 4.46 8.44
N GLY A 368 2.94 5.74 8.08
CA GLY A 368 3.47 6.81 8.92
C GLY A 368 2.67 6.98 10.22
N VAL A 369 1.34 7.02 10.14
CA VAL A 369 0.45 7.07 11.32
C VAL A 369 0.65 5.88 12.27
N LEU A 370 0.90 4.67 11.74
CA LEU A 370 1.19 3.49 12.55
C LEU A 370 2.59 3.53 13.19
N GLU A 371 3.55 4.25 12.59
CA GLU A 371 4.91 4.43 13.11
C GLU A 371 5.07 5.62 14.07
N LEU A 372 4.21 6.64 13.98
CA LEU A 372 4.27 7.88 14.78
C LEU A 372 4.30 7.62 16.31
N ARG A 373 3.72 6.49 16.76
CA ARG A 373 3.74 6.03 18.16
C ARG A 373 5.01 5.28 18.58
N LYS A 374 5.84 4.85 17.63
CA LYS A 374 7.09 4.13 17.85
C LYS A 374 8.31 5.05 17.72
N LYS A 375 8.23 6.05 16.83
CA LYS A 375 9.30 7.04 16.65
C LYS A 375 9.30 8.06 17.79
N THR A 376 10.50 8.48 18.19
CA THR A 376 10.74 9.52 19.20
C THR A 376 11.27 10.79 18.54
N VAL A 377 11.13 11.92 19.23
CA VAL A 377 11.65 13.23 18.81
C VAL A 377 13.13 13.15 18.41
N GLN A 378 13.97 12.43 19.17
CA GLN A 378 15.40 12.25 18.87
C GLN A 378 15.69 11.72 17.45
N GLN A 379 14.82 10.89 16.87
CA GLN A 379 15.06 10.28 15.56
C GLN A 379 14.82 11.26 14.41
N VAL A 380 13.90 12.20 14.62
CA VAL A 380 13.39 13.12 13.59
C VAL A 380 14.06 14.50 13.68
N MET A 381 14.35 14.97 14.90
CA MET A 381 14.87 16.32 15.15
C MET A 381 16.03 16.75 14.24
N THR A 382 16.04 18.04 13.93
CA THR A 382 17.19 18.73 13.35
C THR A 382 18.21 18.98 14.45
N ARG A 383 19.45 18.50 14.24
CA ARG A 383 20.54 18.66 15.23
C ARG A 383 20.96 20.12 15.34
N LEU A 384 21.41 20.51 16.52
CA LEU A 384 21.86 21.88 16.82
C LEU A 384 22.96 22.37 15.87
N GLU A 385 23.84 21.46 15.42
CA GLU A 385 24.94 21.74 14.47
C GLU A 385 24.45 22.13 13.06
N ASP A 386 23.30 21.59 12.62
CA ASP A 386 22.75 21.76 11.27
C ASP A 386 21.76 22.94 11.19
N ALA A 387 21.26 23.42 12.34
CA ALA A 387 20.30 24.53 12.42
C ALA A 387 20.96 25.91 12.25
N TYR A 388 20.28 26.82 11.54
CA TYR A 388 20.67 28.22 11.40
C TYR A 388 20.25 29.03 12.64
N MET A 389 21.14 29.86 13.18
CA MET A 389 20.94 30.61 14.43
C MET A 389 21.70 31.92 14.40
N LEU A 390 21.28 32.88 15.22
CA LEU A 390 21.93 34.18 15.38
C LEU A 390 22.42 34.39 16.82
N PRO A 391 23.58 35.01 17.06
CA PRO A 391 23.95 35.46 18.39
C PRO A 391 23.11 36.69 18.80
N ILE A 392 22.83 36.84 20.09
CA ILE A 392 22.01 37.95 20.63
C ILE A 392 22.63 39.34 20.41
N ASP A 393 23.96 39.39 20.29
CA ASP A 393 24.74 40.63 20.11
C ASP A 393 24.97 41.02 18.64
N ASP A 394 24.44 40.24 17.69
CA ASP A 394 24.45 40.65 16.27
C ASP A 394 23.63 41.93 16.06
N ILE A 395 24.06 42.72 15.08
CA ILE A 395 23.38 43.94 14.65
C ILE A 395 22.57 43.61 13.40
N LEU A 396 21.29 44.00 13.38
CA LEU A 396 20.43 43.86 12.20
C LEU A 396 20.73 44.99 11.21
N ASP A 397 21.90 44.90 10.58
CA ASP A 397 22.26 45.73 9.43
C ASP A 397 21.66 45.17 8.13
N PHE A 398 21.89 45.86 7.01
CA PHE A 398 21.39 45.43 5.71
C PHE A 398 21.94 44.08 5.25
N GLU A 399 23.17 43.71 5.63
CA GLU A 399 23.79 42.45 5.23
C GLU A 399 23.16 41.28 6.01
N LYS A 400 23.02 41.42 7.33
CA LYS A 400 22.37 40.44 8.22
C LYS A 400 20.89 40.26 7.95
N ILE A 401 20.13 41.33 7.73
CA ILE A 401 18.72 41.23 7.32
C ILE A 401 18.61 40.53 5.96
N THR A 402 19.54 40.82 5.03
CA THR A 402 19.60 40.13 3.73
C THR A 402 19.95 38.64 3.87
N GLU A 403 20.89 38.29 4.76
CA GLU A 403 21.27 36.91 5.09
C GLU A 403 20.08 36.12 5.62
N ILE A 404 19.36 36.70 6.60
CA ILE A 404 18.15 36.13 7.20
C ILE A 404 17.08 35.87 6.13
N ILE A 405 16.78 36.85 5.27
CA ILE A 405 15.79 36.71 4.20
C ILE A 405 16.21 35.65 3.17
N GLN A 406 17.51 35.57 2.84
CA GLN A 406 18.04 34.55 1.92
C GLN A 406 18.09 33.14 2.51
N SER A 407 18.10 33.01 3.84
CA SER A 407 18.06 31.71 4.52
C SER A 407 16.72 30.98 4.31
N GLY A 408 15.63 31.72 4.09
CA GLY A 408 14.26 31.20 3.96
C GLY A 408 13.55 30.88 5.28
N TYR A 409 14.27 30.87 6.41
CA TYR A 409 13.70 30.41 7.68
C TYR A 409 12.74 31.43 8.34
N SER A 410 11.52 31.00 8.63
CA SER A 410 10.50 31.82 9.30
C SER A 410 10.70 32.00 10.81
N ARG A 411 11.50 31.14 11.44
CA ARG A 411 11.77 31.10 12.89
C ARG A 411 13.25 30.80 13.09
N ILE A 412 13.97 31.71 13.75
CA ILE A 412 15.42 31.61 13.91
C ILE A 412 15.75 31.65 15.41
N PRO A 413 16.37 30.59 15.97
CA PRO A 413 16.82 30.60 17.35
C PRO A 413 17.92 31.64 17.58
N VAL A 414 17.87 32.31 18.73
CA VAL A 414 18.86 33.30 19.17
C VAL A 414 19.53 32.81 20.45
N PHE A 415 20.87 32.74 20.43
CA PHE A 415 21.69 32.26 21.55
C PHE A 415 22.58 33.38 22.14
N GLU A 416 23.03 33.22 23.39
CA GLU A 416 23.96 34.14 24.04
C GLU A 416 25.33 33.47 24.31
N GLY A 417 26.40 34.26 24.27
CA GLY A 417 27.77 33.77 24.45
C GLY A 417 28.31 32.96 23.26
N GLU A 418 29.35 32.15 23.52
CA GLU A 418 30.00 31.31 22.50
C GLU A 418 29.31 29.94 22.32
N ASN A 419 28.52 29.50 23.31
CA ASN A 419 27.86 28.20 23.30
C ASN A 419 26.47 28.28 22.64
N ARG A 420 26.32 27.61 21.50
CA ARG A 420 25.05 27.57 20.74
C ARG A 420 23.90 26.83 21.45
N GLU A 421 24.18 26.18 22.58
CA GLU A 421 23.22 25.46 23.42
C GLU A 421 22.35 26.39 24.27
N GLU A 422 22.84 27.59 24.60
CA GLU A 422 22.16 28.57 25.46
C GLU A 422 21.23 29.47 24.65
N ILE A 423 20.08 28.92 24.28
CA ILE A 423 19.04 29.59 23.47
C ILE A 423 18.16 30.46 24.38
N ILE A 424 18.08 31.76 24.09
CA ILE A 424 17.33 32.75 24.89
C ILE A 424 16.00 33.14 24.25
N SER A 425 15.92 33.18 22.92
CA SER A 425 14.73 33.67 22.21
C SER A 425 14.60 33.06 20.82
N ILE A 426 13.46 33.29 20.18
CA ILE A 426 13.22 33.02 18.76
C ILE A 426 12.94 34.36 18.08
N LEU A 427 13.65 34.66 17.00
CA LEU A 427 13.35 35.76 16.09
C LEU A 427 12.42 35.24 14.98
N HIS A 428 11.28 35.89 14.75
CA HIS A 428 10.46 35.62 13.56
C HIS A 428 10.87 36.55 12.41
N SER A 429 10.93 36.03 11.19
CA SER A 429 11.23 36.83 9.99
C SER A 429 10.24 38.00 9.80
N ARG A 430 8.96 37.80 10.15
CA ARG A 430 7.93 38.84 10.12
C ARG A 430 8.18 40.01 11.08
N ASP A 431 8.91 39.78 12.17
CA ASP A 431 9.16 40.81 13.19
C ASP A 431 10.16 41.86 12.63
N LEU A 432 10.93 41.50 11.58
CA LEU A 432 11.83 42.40 10.85
C LEU A 432 11.09 43.40 9.93
N ALA A 433 9.78 43.25 9.70
CA ALA A 433 9.05 43.99 8.65
C ALA A 433 8.96 45.52 8.87
N PHE A 434 9.19 45.99 10.10
CA PHE A 434 9.19 47.42 10.45
C PHE A 434 10.57 47.93 10.88
N ILE A 435 11.63 47.12 10.73
CA ILE A 435 12.99 47.56 11.01
C ILE A 435 13.53 48.27 9.79
N ASP A 436 14.10 49.45 10.00
CA ASP A 436 14.97 50.09 9.03
C ASP A 436 16.41 49.56 9.21
N PRO A 437 17.02 48.87 8.22
CA PRO A 437 18.42 48.44 8.27
C PRO A 437 19.43 49.57 8.53
N ASP A 438 19.10 50.84 8.26
CA ASP A 438 19.99 51.98 8.50
C ASP A 438 20.03 52.36 10.00
N ASP A 439 19.03 51.98 10.80
CA ASP A 439 19.01 52.18 12.26
C ASP A 439 19.99 51.27 13.02
N ASN A 440 20.53 50.23 12.37
CA ASN A 440 21.49 49.29 12.96
C ASN A 440 21.01 48.74 14.33
N THR A 441 19.76 48.27 14.38
CA THR A 441 19.15 47.81 15.64
C THR A 441 19.74 46.45 16.08
N PRO A 442 20.19 46.28 17.33
CA PRO A 442 20.72 45.00 17.80
C PRO A 442 19.61 43.95 17.97
N VAL A 443 19.92 42.68 17.66
CA VAL A 443 19.01 41.53 17.82
C VAL A 443 18.44 41.45 19.24
N ARG A 444 19.28 41.71 20.26
CA ARG A 444 18.89 41.85 21.68
C ARG A 444 17.60 42.68 21.88
N ARG A 445 17.48 43.84 21.25
CA ARG A 445 16.30 44.73 21.40
C ARG A 445 15.03 44.09 20.83
N MET A 446 15.15 43.35 19.73
CA MET A 446 14.03 42.62 19.13
C MET A 446 13.57 41.48 20.04
N CYS A 447 14.52 40.69 20.56
CA CYS A 447 14.23 39.60 21.49
C CYS A 447 13.58 40.08 22.79
N GLU A 448 14.06 41.20 23.36
CA GLU A 448 13.50 41.86 24.54
C GLU A 448 12.10 42.46 24.30
N PHE A 449 11.84 43.00 23.10
CA PHE A 449 10.54 43.61 22.77
C PHE A 449 9.44 42.58 22.50
N TYR A 450 9.72 41.56 21.67
CA TYR A 450 8.73 40.56 21.29
C TYR A 450 8.55 39.44 22.32
N MET A 451 9.59 39.13 23.11
CA MET A 451 9.57 38.09 24.16
C MET A 451 8.95 36.76 23.70
N ASN A 452 9.29 36.32 22.49
CA ASN A 452 8.78 35.08 21.90
C ASN A 452 9.12 33.89 22.81
N ARG A 453 8.13 33.06 23.13
CA ARG A 453 8.28 31.99 24.12
C ARG A 453 9.06 30.81 23.55
N LEU A 454 10.06 30.37 24.32
CA LEU A 454 10.73 29.10 24.09
C LEU A 454 9.87 27.94 24.59
N HIS A 455 9.87 26.86 23.82
CA HIS A 455 9.21 25.61 24.16
C HIS A 455 10.24 24.49 24.14
N PHE A 456 10.31 23.75 25.23
CA PHE A 456 11.28 22.68 25.44
C PHE A 456 10.56 21.34 25.60
N VAL A 457 11.06 20.31 24.93
CA VAL A 457 10.53 18.95 24.92
C VAL A 457 11.67 17.95 25.13
N PHE A 458 11.34 16.75 25.62
CA PHE A 458 12.35 15.74 25.88
C PHE A 458 12.62 14.84 24.67
N PHE A 459 13.87 14.41 24.51
CA PHE A 459 14.33 13.59 23.38
C PHE A 459 13.58 12.25 23.22
N ASP A 460 13.09 11.68 24.33
CA ASP A 460 12.38 10.40 24.42
C ASP A 460 10.87 10.51 24.17
N GLN A 461 10.33 11.73 24.08
CA GLN A 461 8.93 11.98 23.78
C GLN A 461 8.54 11.41 22.41
N THR A 462 7.36 10.77 22.31
CA THR A 462 6.87 10.19 21.06
C THR A 462 6.23 11.25 20.15
N LEU A 463 6.35 11.04 18.84
CA LEU A 463 5.85 12.01 17.84
C LEU A 463 4.33 12.19 17.89
N ASP A 464 3.56 11.20 18.35
CA ASP A 464 2.10 11.32 18.47
C ASP A 464 1.66 12.27 19.61
N VAL A 465 2.47 12.37 20.67
CA VAL A 465 2.31 13.39 21.72
C VAL A 465 2.78 14.73 21.18
N MET A 466 3.94 14.79 20.51
CA MET A 466 4.49 16.03 19.93
C MET A 466 3.52 16.68 18.93
N PHE A 467 2.94 15.88 18.03
CA PHE A 467 1.94 16.33 17.06
C PHE A 467 0.68 16.90 17.75
N LYS A 468 0.26 16.30 18.86
CA LYS A 468 -0.86 16.79 19.66
C LYS A 468 -0.53 18.12 20.34
N GLU A 469 0.68 18.28 20.85
CA GLU A 469 1.14 19.51 21.51
C GLU A 469 1.24 20.68 20.53
N PHE A 470 1.88 20.50 19.36
CA PHE A 470 1.88 21.49 18.28
C PHE A 470 0.47 21.87 17.84
N LYS A 471 -0.42 20.90 17.60
CA LYS A 471 -1.82 21.15 17.22
C LYS A 471 -2.63 21.89 18.29
N THR A 472 -2.24 21.82 19.57
CA THR A 472 -2.92 22.56 20.65
C THR A 472 -2.63 24.07 20.56
N GLY A 473 -1.66 24.50 19.74
CA GLY A 473 -1.31 25.90 19.50
C GLY A 473 -0.55 26.56 20.66
N THR A 474 -0.43 25.89 21.81
CA THR A 474 0.27 26.40 22.99
C THR A 474 1.80 26.43 22.82
N PHE A 475 2.34 25.57 21.94
CA PHE A 475 3.79 25.34 21.77
C PHE A 475 4.40 26.03 20.54
N GLY A 476 3.62 26.81 19.78
CA GLY A 476 4.04 27.27 18.45
C GLY A 476 4.21 26.08 17.47
N HIS A 477 5.01 26.26 16.42
CA HIS A 477 5.35 25.20 15.44
C HIS A 477 6.84 24.79 15.50
N MET A 478 7.54 25.14 16.58
CA MET A 478 8.97 24.86 16.79
C MET A 478 9.20 24.64 18.28
N ALA A 479 9.93 23.58 18.64
CA ALA A 479 10.34 23.28 19.99
C ALA A 479 11.80 22.83 20.03
N PHE A 480 12.49 23.08 21.15
CA PHE A 480 13.87 22.68 21.39
C PHE A 480 13.91 21.36 22.16
N VAL A 481 14.84 20.49 21.78
CA VAL A 481 14.94 19.13 22.29
C VAL A 481 16.01 19.06 23.36
N HIS A 482 15.61 18.79 24.61
CA HIS A 482 16.51 18.64 25.74
C HIS A 482 16.76 17.17 26.07
N ARG A 483 18.00 16.89 26.47
CA ARG A 483 18.39 15.68 27.20
C ARG A 483 18.74 16.05 28.63
N VAL A 484 18.31 15.23 29.57
CA VAL A 484 18.83 15.29 30.95
C VAL A 484 20.16 14.57 30.97
N ASN A 485 21.24 15.32 31.22
CA ASN A 485 22.56 14.76 31.38
C ASN A 485 22.86 14.60 32.88
N GLY A 486 23.06 13.34 33.30
CA GLY A 486 23.41 12.98 34.68
C GLY A 486 24.77 12.28 34.79
N ASP A 487 25.57 12.32 33.71
CA ASP A 487 26.87 11.65 33.65
C ASP A 487 27.96 12.55 34.27
N GLY A 488 27.96 12.67 35.61
CA GLY A 488 28.97 13.41 36.38
C GLY A 488 28.73 13.43 37.89
N ASP A 489 29.71 13.89 38.68
CA ASP A 489 29.63 14.01 40.16
C ASP A 489 28.81 15.24 40.63
N GLY A 490 27.90 15.77 39.80
CA GLY A 490 27.14 16.99 40.05
C GLY A 490 25.62 16.82 39.87
N ASP A 491 24.86 17.90 40.10
CA ASP A 491 23.42 17.91 39.82
C ASP A 491 23.17 17.75 38.30
N PRO A 492 22.11 17.01 37.89
CA PRO A 492 21.82 16.79 36.48
C PRO A 492 21.39 18.10 35.80
N PHE A 493 21.96 18.36 34.62
CA PHE A 493 21.68 19.55 33.83
C PHE A 493 20.96 19.19 32.51
N TYR A 494 20.36 20.19 31.88
CA TYR A 494 19.73 20.03 30.57
C TYR A 494 20.71 20.40 29.46
N GLU A 495 20.84 19.52 28.49
CA GLU A 495 21.69 19.66 27.30
C GLU A 495 20.79 19.82 26.06
N THR A 496 20.99 20.88 25.27
CA THR A 496 20.20 21.16 24.07
C THR A 496 20.72 20.36 22.89
N LEU A 497 20.01 19.30 22.47
CA LEU A 497 20.44 18.44 21.36
C LEU A 497 20.11 19.03 19.97
N GLY A 498 19.09 19.87 19.88
CA GLY A 498 18.58 20.39 18.62
C GLY A 498 17.16 20.95 18.72
N LEU A 499 16.47 20.98 17.59
CA LEU A 499 15.09 21.46 17.48
C LEU A 499 14.23 20.51 16.64
N ILE A 500 12.93 20.56 16.85
CA ILE A 500 11.92 19.87 16.05
C ILE A 500 10.84 20.88 15.65
N THR A 501 10.37 20.79 14.41
CA THR A 501 9.28 21.61 13.88
C THR A 501 8.00 20.80 13.72
N MET A 502 6.87 21.48 13.48
CA MET A 502 5.64 20.81 13.10
C MET A 502 5.72 20.20 11.69
N GLU A 503 6.56 20.75 10.81
CA GLU A 503 6.81 20.21 9.47
C GLU A 503 7.51 18.84 9.56
N ASP A 504 8.59 18.69 10.33
CA ASP A 504 9.31 17.41 10.48
C ASP A 504 8.37 16.27 10.97
N VAL A 505 7.40 16.60 11.82
CA VAL A 505 6.40 15.65 12.36
C VAL A 505 5.33 15.30 11.31
N LEU A 506 5.02 16.21 10.39
CA LEU A 506 4.10 15.98 9.27
C LEU A 506 4.76 15.20 8.13
N GLU A 507 6.05 15.44 7.85
CA GLU A 507 6.85 14.65 6.92
C GLU A 507 6.89 13.18 7.35
N GLU A 508 7.08 12.92 8.64
CA GLU A 508 7.02 11.57 9.21
C GLU A 508 5.61 10.97 9.30
N LEU A 509 4.56 11.80 9.29
CA LEU A 509 3.18 11.33 9.15
C LEU A 509 2.88 10.87 7.71
N ILE A 510 3.37 11.62 6.73
CA ILE A 510 3.07 11.44 5.29
C ILE A 510 4.08 10.51 4.60
N GLN A 511 5.28 10.36 5.18
CA GLN A 511 6.46 9.70 4.60
C GLN A 511 6.93 10.37 3.29
N ALA A 512 6.89 11.71 3.26
CA ALA A 512 7.38 12.53 2.15
C ALA A 512 7.88 13.91 2.65
N GLU A 513 8.96 14.42 2.07
CA GLU A 513 9.52 15.76 2.34
C GLU A 513 8.54 16.85 1.89
N ILE A 514 8.39 17.92 2.70
CA ILE A 514 7.52 19.06 2.41
C ILE A 514 8.40 20.29 2.17
N VAL A 515 8.50 20.72 0.92
CA VAL A 515 9.37 21.86 0.52
C VAL A 515 8.51 23.09 0.23
N ASP A 516 8.66 24.14 1.04
CA ASP A 516 7.94 25.41 0.90
C ASP A 516 8.49 26.26 -0.29
N GLU A 517 7.82 27.36 -0.63
CA GLU A 517 8.26 28.27 -1.70
C GLU A 517 9.59 28.96 -1.39
N THR A 518 9.87 29.24 -0.10
CA THR A 518 11.09 29.93 0.35
C THR A 518 12.30 29.02 0.59
N ASP A 519 12.12 27.69 0.57
CA ASP A 519 13.18 26.77 0.97
C ASP A 519 14.31 26.61 -0.07
N VAL A 520 15.54 26.69 0.44
CA VAL A 520 16.81 26.58 -0.29
C VAL A 520 17.21 25.11 -0.51
N TYR A 521 16.88 24.24 0.44
CA TYR A 521 17.20 22.82 0.45
C TYR A 521 15.91 21.99 0.37
N THR A 522 15.98 20.81 -0.23
CA THR A 522 14.82 19.87 -0.28
C THR A 522 14.80 18.87 0.87
N ASP A 523 15.92 18.76 1.59
CA ASP A 523 16.11 18.01 2.83
C ASP A 523 17.32 18.64 3.53
N ASN A 524 17.16 19.05 4.79
CA ASN A 524 18.19 19.72 5.58
C ASN A 524 19.31 18.76 6.03
N ARG A 525 19.05 17.44 6.13
CA ARG A 525 20.01 16.41 6.52
C ARG A 525 20.93 16.02 5.36
N SER A 526 20.39 15.73 4.17
CA SER A 526 21.21 15.46 2.97
C SER A 526 21.78 16.72 2.31
N LYS A 527 21.28 17.90 2.67
CA LYS A 527 21.71 19.22 2.15
C LYS A 527 21.60 19.32 0.63
N ILE A 528 20.64 18.59 0.04
CA ILE A 528 20.35 18.63 -1.39
C ILE A 528 19.74 19.99 -1.73
N ARG A 529 20.46 20.77 -2.55
CA ARG A 529 19.96 22.07 -3.03
C ARG A 529 18.84 21.90 -4.06
N ARG A 530 17.80 22.70 -3.90
CA ARG A 530 16.68 22.79 -4.86
C ARG A 530 17.20 23.29 -6.22
N LYS A 531 16.82 22.61 -7.30
CA LYS A 531 17.29 22.94 -8.66
C LYS A 531 16.75 24.27 -9.20
N ASN A 532 15.57 24.71 -8.72
CA ASN A 532 14.84 25.87 -9.22
C ASN A 532 14.68 26.95 -8.14
N ILE A 533 15.74 27.33 -7.43
CA ILE A 533 15.70 28.50 -6.53
C ILE A 533 15.59 29.76 -7.41
N LYS A 534 14.42 30.39 -7.42
CA LYS A 534 14.31 31.80 -7.79
C LYS A 534 15.01 32.60 -6.69
N ARG A 535 16.32 32.82 -6.83
CA ARG A 535 17.02 33.75 -5.93
C ARG A 535 16.35 35.11 -6.07
N SER A 536 15.85 35.66 -4.95
CA SER A 536 15.65 37.10 -4.89
C SER A 536 17.04 37.72 -5.01
N ASP A 537 17.30 38.42 -6.11
CA ASP A 537 18.65 38.87 -6.50
C ASP A 537 19.20 40.03 -5.65
N ILE A 538 18.92 40.04 -4.34
CA ILE A 538 19.41 41.01 -3.37
C ILE A 538 20.96 41.04 -3.25
N PRO A 539 21.75 39.94 -3.34
CA PRO A 539 23.16 39.96 -2.91
C PRO A 539 24.10 40.78 -3.81
N THR A 540 23.68 41.16 -5.03
CA THR A 540 24.52 41.99 -5.94
C THR A 540 24.63 43.45 -5.50
N PHE A 541 23.76 43.93 -4.59
CA PHE A 541 23.89 45.26 -3.99
C PHE A 541 24.90 45.30 -2.82
N VAL A 542 25.22 44.14 -2.23
CA VAL A 542 26.13 44.00 -1.08
C VAL A 542 27.59 43.86 -1.52
N HIS A 543 27.86 43.15 -2.61
CA HIS A 543 29.22 42.84 -3.08
C HIS A 543 29.89 44.03 -3.82
N ARG A 544 30.27 45.08 -3.07
CA ARG A 544 31.21 46.10 -3.53
C ARG A 544 32.64 45.75 -3.06
N PRO A 545 33.60 45.45 -3.95
CA PRO A 545 35.00 45.44 -3.56
C PRO A 545 35.42 46.84 -3.10
N VAL A 546 36.11 46.91 -1.96
CA VAL A 546 36.60 48.16 -1.37
C VAL A 546 37.93 48.53 -2.04
N ASP A 547 37.86 49.01 -3.28
CA ASP A 547 39.01 49.61 -3.96
C ASP A 547 39.20 51.06 -3.49
N THR A 548 40.41 51.37 -3.03
CA THR A 548 40.67 52.44 -2.04
C THR A 548 40.79 53.86 -2.61
N ASP A 549 41.00 54.04 -3.92
CA ASP A 549 41.66 55.24 -4.46
C ASP A 549 40.76 56.27 -5.18
N VAL A 550 39.44 56.21 -5.04
CA VAL A 550 38.55 57.31 -5.46
C VAL A 550 37.51 57.58 -4.37
N GLN A 551 37.30 58.86 -4.01
CA GLN A 551 36.19 59.30 -3.15
C GLN A 551 34.84 59.16 -3.87
N ARG A 552 34.40 57.91 -4.08
CA ARG A 552 33.08 57.56 -4.60
C ARG A 552 32.03 57.95 -3.56
N LEU A 553 30.97 58.64 -4.00
CA LEU A 553 29.87 59.02 -3.13
C LEU A 553 29.17 57.76 -2.60
N ARG A 554 29.25 57.51 -1.29
CA ARG A 554 28.62 56.34 -0.67
C ARG A 554 27.13 56.61 -0.42
N ILE A 555 26.29 55.89 -1.17
CA ILE A 555 24.84 55.84 -1.01
C ILE A 555 24.48 54.58 -0.23
N GLY A 556 23.52 54.68 0.69
CA GLY A 556 23.02 53.55 1.46
C GLY A 556 22.44 52.45 0.55
N PRO A 557 22.64 51.15 0.87
CA PRO A 557 22.18 50.05 0.02
C PRO A 557 20.66 50.07 -0.16
N GLN A 558 19.91 50.53 0.84
CA GLN A 558 18.47 50.71 0.77
C GLN A 558 18.03 51.77 -0.23
N LEU A 559 18.62 52.96 -0.19
CA LEU A 559 18.31 54.03 -1.16
C LEU A 559 18.68 53.57 -2.58
N MET A 560 19.73 52.78 -2.75
CA MET A 560 20.08 52.18 -4.04
C MET A 560 19.06 51.12 -4.50
N PHE A 561 18.58 50.28 -3.60
CA PHE A 561 17.52 49.30 -3.89
C PHE A 561 16.19 49.98 -4.22
N ALA A 562 15.80 51.01 -3.49
CA ALA A 562 14.63 51.84 -3.78
C ALA A 562 14.77 52.58 -5.13
N THR A 563 15.97 53.07 -5.45
CA THR A 563 16.30 53.67 -6.76
C THR A 563 16.14 52.64 -7.89
N TYR A 564 16.69 51.44 -7.71
CA TYR A 564 16.52 50.32 -8.65
C TYR A 564 15.04 49.97 -8.86
N GLN A 565 14.28 49.80 -7.77
CA GLN A 565 12.87 49.43 -7.81
C GLN A 565 12.01 50.53 -8.46
N TYR A 566 12.28 51.80 -8.19
CA TYR A 566 11.59 52.92 -8.84
C TYR A 566 11.91 52.97 -10.34
N ILE A 567 13.18 52.89 -10.72
CA ILE A 567 13.60 52.99 -12.12
C ILE A 567 13.06 51.82 -12.95
N SER A 568 13.11 50.59 -12.43
CA SER A 568 12.64 49.38 -13.11
C SER A 568 11.11 49.32 -13.28
N THR A 569 10.34 50.03 -12.44
CA THR A 569 8.86 50.00 -12.46
C THR A 569 8.22 51.27 -13.04
N ALA A 570 8.69 52.45 -12.66
CA ALA A 570 8.07 53.73 -13.02
C ALA A 570 8.62 54.30 -14.34
N VAL A 571 9.91 54.09 -14.65
CA VAL A 571 10.59 54.77 -15.76
C VAL A 571 10.67 53.85 -16.99
N ALA A 572 9.74 54.04 -17.94
CA ALA A 572 9.51 53.08 -19.04
C ALA A 572 10.75 52.60 -19.83
N PRO A 573 11.76 53.44 -20.15
CA PRO A 573 13.01 53.01 -20.81
C PRO A 573 13.88 52.02 -20.03
N PHE A 574 13.70 51.90 -18.71
CA PHE A 574 14.48 51.02 -17.85
C PHE A 574 13.69 49.82 -17.32
N LYS A 575 12.46 49.62 -17.81
CA LYS A 575 11.66 48.43 -17.49
C LYS A 575 12.32 47.16 -18.00
N SER A 576 12.03 46.03 -17.34
CA SER A 576 12.60 44.71 -17.63
C SER A 576 12.38 44.20 -19.07
N ASN A 577 11.42 44.78 -19.80
CA ASN A 577 11.20 44.52 -21.22
C ASN A 577 12.22 45.22 -22.14
N VAL A 578 12.76 46.39 -21.76
CA VAL A 578 13.76 47.16 -22.54
C VAL A 578 15.19 46.90 -22.06
N MET A 579 15.41 46.86 -20.74
CA MET A 579 16.72 46.65 -20.12
C MET A 579 16.70 45.41 -19.22
N SER A 580 17.77 44.60 -19.23
CA SER A 580 17.89 43.44 -18.34
C SER A 580 18.14 43.88 -16.90
N GLU A 581 17.58 43.17 -15.93
CA GLU A 581 17.75 43.48 -14.49
C GLU A 581 19.23 43.46 -14.07
N THR A 582 19.98 42.46 -14.54
CA THR A 582 21.43 42.31 -14.28
C THR A 582 22.21 43.53 -14.75
N ILE A 583 21.82 44.10 -15.89
CA ILE A 583 22.52 45.22 -16.53
C ILE A 583 22.06 46.55 -15.94
N LEU A 584 20.79 46.71 -15.59
CA LEU A 584 20.31 47.86 -14.82
C LEU A 584 21.03 47.97 -13.47
N ARG A 585 21.29 46.85 -12.79
CA ARG A 585 22.10 46.80 -11.55
C ARG A 585 23.56 47.19 -11.80
N ARG A 586 24.17 46.73 -12.89
CA ARG A 586 25.55 47.14 -13.27
C ARG A 586 25.62 48.63 -13.61
N LEU A 587 24.62 49.17 -14.31
CA LEU A 587 24.47 50.61 -14.60
C LEU A 587 24.37 51.43 -13.31
N LEU A 588 23.50 51.02 -12.37
CA LEU A 588 23.35 51.68 -11.05
C LEU A 588 24.57 51.53 -10.12
N ASN A 589 25.58 50.75 -10.50
CA ASN A 589 26.85 50.65 -9.79
C ASN A 589 27.98 51.48 -10.41
N GLN A 590 27.74 52.18 -11.53
CA GLN A 590 28.72 53.09 -12.15
C GLN A 590 28.75 54.47 -11.46
N ASN A 591 29.70 55.33 -11.86
CA ASN A 591 29.88 56.68 -11.34
C ASN A 591 28.82 57.67 -11.88
N ILE A 592 27.54 57.39 -11.60
CA ILE A 592 26.38 58.17 -12.08
C ILE A 592 25.66 58.96 -10.99
N TYR A 593 26.22 59.00 -9.78
CA TYR A 593 25.65 59.74 -8.65
C TYR A 593 26.42 61.00 -8.35
N HIS A 594 25.70 62.12 -8.24
CA HIS A 594 26.27 63.45 -8.01
C HIS A 594 25.61 64.10 -6.79
N GLN A 595 26.40 64.76 -5.96
CA GLN A 595 25.92 65.53 -4.82
C GLN A 595 26.23 67.01 -4.99
N ILE A 596 25.20 67.84 -4.92
CA ILE A 596 25.31 69.30 -4.81
C ILE A 596 25.19 69.67 -3.35
N LYS A 597 26.18 70.40 -2.82
CA LYS A 597 26.13 71.03 -1.49
C LYS A 597 26.04 72.54 -1.61
N ILE A 598 24.98 73.14 -1.09
CA ILE A 598 24.70 74.58 -1.21
C ILE A 598 25.39 75.34 -0.07
N LYS A 599 26.39 76.16 -0.43
CA LYS A 599 27.22 76.92 0.53
C LYS A 599 26.63 78.28 0.96
N SER A 600 25.62 78.80 0.25
CA SER A 600 25.00 80.11 0.51
C SER A 600 23.48 80.04 0.35
N LYS A 601 22.74 80.83 1.14
CA LYS A 601 21.26 80.94 1.05
C LYS A 601 20.77 81.86 -0.07
N ASP A 602 21.67 82.56 -0.75
CA ASP A 602 21.28 83.54 -1.77
C ASP A 602 20.71 82.89 -3.04
N ARG A 603 19.58 83.43 -3.50
CA ARG A 603 18.83 82.90 -4.65
C ARG A 603 19.59 82.96 -5.99
N LYS A 604 20.70 83.70 -6.05
CA LYS A 604 21.55 83.86 -7.25
C LYS A 604 22.65 82.79 -7.37
N ASP A 605 23.03 82.14 -6.28
CA ASP A 605 24.08 81.10 -6.26
C ASP A 605 23.50 79.67 -6.33
N ARG A 606 22.22 79.54 -6.70
CA ARG A 606 21.57 78.24 -6.90
C ARG A 606 22.14 77.56 -8.14
N ILE A 607 22.80 76.43 -7.93
CA ILE A 607 23.38 75.61 -9.00
C ILE A 607 22.24 75.05 -9.87
N GLU A 608 22.34 75.31 -11.17
CA GLU A 608 21.42 74.84 -12.21
C GLU A 608 21.85 73.43 -12.63
N ILE A 609 20.91 72.48 -12.60
CA ILE A 609 21.12 71.07 -12.99
C ILE A 609 20.77 70.88 -14.48
N ILE A 610 19.71 71.55 -14.95
CA ILE A 610 19.26 71.55 -16.35
C ILE A 610 18.86 72.98 -16.71
N ASN A 611 19.24 73.46 -17.89
CA ASN A 611 18.91 74.81 -18.37
C ASN A 611 17.99 74.80 -19.59
N CYS A 612 16.88 75.56 -19.51
CA CYS A 612 15.92 75.75 -20.59
C CYS A 612 16.61 76.23 -21.88
N GLY A 613 16.28 75.61 -23.00
CA GLY A 613 16.85 75.92 -24.32
C GLY A 613 18.29 75.43 -24.54
N SER A 614 18.96 74.89 -23.52
CA SER A 614 20.30 74.29 -23.67
C SER A 614 20.17 72.81 -24.04
N PRO A 615 20.79 72.32 -25.13
CA PRO A 615 20.71 70.92 -25.50
C PRO A 615 21.35 70.01 -24.45
N ILE A 616 20.61 69.00 -23.97
CA ILE A 616 21.06 67.96 -23.03
C ILE A 616 21.02 66.57 -23.68
N ASP A 617 21.89 65.69 -23.19
CA ASP A 617 22.04 64.30 -23.60
C ASP A 617 21.97 63.33 -22.41
N TYR A 618 21.55 63.80 -21.24
CA TYR A 618 21.46 63.03 -20.00
C TYR A 618 20.06 63.07 -19.36
N PHE A 619 19.72 61.97 -18.71
CA PHE A 619 18.55 61.80 -17.83
C PHE A 619 18.96 62.10 -16.38
N VAL A 620 18.07 62.74 -15.62
CA VAL A 620 18.28 63.07 -14.19
C VAL A 620 17.16 62.47 -13.34
N LEU A 621 17.50 61.89 -12.19
CA LEU A 621 16.54 61.48 -11.15
C LEU A 621 17.04 62.02 -9.79
N ILE A 622 16.18 62.75 -9.08
CA ILE A 622 16.48 63.25 -7.73
C ILE A 622 16.29 62.11 -6.73
N LEU A 623 17.28 61.87 -5.87
CA LEU A 623 17.26 60.83 -4.83
C LEU A 623 17.04 61.43 -3.43
N GLU A 624 17.69 62.55 -3.13
CA GLU A 624 17.49 63.30 -1.89
C GLU A 624 17.51 64.81 -2.17
N GLY A 625 16.86 65.59 -1.30
CA GLY A 625 16.79 67.04 -1.40
C GLY A 625 15.61 67.54 -2.24
N ARG A 626 15.63 68.84 -2.56
CA ARG A 626 14.54 69.54 -3.26
C ARG A 626 15.07 70.44 -4.37
N VAL A 627 14.36 70.47 -5.49
CA VAL A 627 14.69 71.25 -6.68
C VAL A 627 13.56 72.19 -7.09
N GLU A 628 13.93 73.35 -7.61
CA GLU A 628 13.04 74.37 -8.18
C GLU A 628 12.99 74.16 -9.70
N VAL A 629 11.82 73.92 -10.26
CA VAL A 629 11.61 73.69 -11.69
C VAL A 629 10.83 74.87 -12.28
N THR A 630 11.40 75.58 -13.24
CA THR A 630 10.67 76.58 -14.04
C THR A 630 10.32 76.00 -15.40
N VAL A 631 9.03 75.95 -15.76
CA VAL A 631 8.55 75.34 -17.01
C VAL A 631 7.91 76.39 -17.93
N GLY A 632 8.23 76.31 -19.22
CA GLY A 632 7.55 77.03 -20.29
C GLY A 632 7.86 78.53 -20.35
N LYS A 633 7.35 79.19 -21.40
CA LYS A 633 7.58 80.62 -21.68
C LYS A 633 6.99 81.57 -20.62
N GLU A 634 6.07 81.07 -19.81
CA GLU A 634 5.41 81.81 -18.72
C GLU A 634 6.20 81.75 -17.39
N ASN A 635 7.32 81.01 -17.34
CA ASN A 635 8.17 80.83 -16.16
C ASN A 635 7.41 80.30 -14.92
N LEU A 636 6.53 79.32 -15.13
CA LEU A 636 5.77 78.70 -14.04
C LEU A 636 6.70 77.93 -13.11
N LEU A 637 6.68 78.27 -11.82
CA LEU A 637 7.60 77.80 -10.79
C LEU A 637 6.98 76.66 -9.97
N PHE A 638 7.66 75.51 -9.92
CA PHE A 638 7.26 74.35 -9.12
C PHE A 638 8.42 73.90 -8.21
N GLU A 639 8.10 73.29 -7.07
CA GLU A 639 9.08 72.62 -6.20
C GLU A 639 8.88 71.11 -6.33
N SER A 640 9.98 70.37 -6.55
CA SER A 640 9.99 68.91 -6.72
C SER A 640 10.95 68.26 -5.73
N GLY A 641 10.55 67.11 -5.19
CA GLY A 641 11.30 66.36 -4.18
C GLY A 641 11.99 65.10 -4.71
N PRO A 642 12.36 64.16 -3.82
CA PRO A 642 12.89 62.85 -4.17
C PRO A 642 12.01 62.06 -5.15
N PHE A 643 12.62 61.16 -5.90
CA PHE A 643 12.01 60.31 -6.93
C PHE A 643 11.23 61.07 -8.01
N THR A 644 11.68 62.30 -8.33
CA THR A 644 11.26 63.07 -9.51
C THR A 644 12.35 63.02 -10.58
N HIS A 645 11.95 62.85 -11.84
CA HIS A 645 12.87 62.62 -12.96
C HIS A 645 12.66 63.58 -14.14
N PHE A 646 13.76 63.88 -14.83
CA PHE A 646 13.85 64.86 -15.91
C PHE A 646 14.70 64.32 -17.07
N GLY A 647 14.56 64.89 -18.26
CA GLY A 647 15.39 64.54 -19.41
C GLY A 647 15.10 63.16 -20.03
N LEU A 648 13.91 62.57 -19.85
CA LEU A 648 13.60 61.25 -20.43
C LEU A 648 13.72 61.23 -21.97
N GLN A 649 13.34 62.32 -22.63
CA GLN A 649 13.51 62.51 -24.08
C GLN A 649 14.99 62.75 -24.49
N ALA A 650 15.89 62.97 -23.54
CA ALA A 650 17.33 63.03 -23.79
C ALA A 650 17.96 61.64 -23.97
N ILE A 651 17.30 60.56 -23.53
CA ILE A 651 17.76 59.17 -23.71
C ILE A 651 16.88 58.34 -24.67
N VAL A 652 15.62 58.70 -24.87
CA VAL A 652 14.70 58.04 -25.81
C VAL A 652 14.59 58.81 -27.12
N GLN A 653 14.86 58.15 -28.26
CA GLN A 653 14.61 58.68 -29.60
C GLN A 653 13.23 58.21 -30.08
N SER A 654 12.33 59.13 -30.40
CA SER A 654 10.90 58.88 -30.69
C SER A 654 10.59 58.18 -32.04
N GLY A 655 11.45 57.25 -32.48
CA GLY A 655 11.49 56.75 -33.85
C GLY A 655 11.08 55.29 -34.09
N SER A 656 10.94 54.46 -33.05
CA SER A 656 10.59 53.03 -33.22
C SER A 656 9.44 52.60 -32.32
N ASN A 657 8.41 52.00 -32.92
CA ASN A 657 7.44 51.16 -32.20
C ASN A 657 8.17 49.93 -31.65
N GLU A 658 8.53 49.95 -30.37
CA GLU A 658 9.27 48.86 -29.73
C GLU A 658 8.36 47.65 -29.46
N GLN A 659 8.23 46.79 -30.46
CA GLN A 659 7.72 45.42 -30.29
C GLN A 659 8.74 44.58 -29.52
N PRO A 660 8.31 43.61 -28.68
CA PRO A 660 9.21 42.72 -27.97
C PRO A 660 10.02 41.88 -28.98
N ILE A 661 11.35 42.03 -28.92
CA ILE A 661 12.28 41.32 -29.80
C ILE A 661 12.38 39.86 -29.38
N SER A 662 11.97 38.93 -30.26
CA SER A 662 11.85 37.50 -29.94
C SER A 662 12.71 36.58 -30.81
N THR A 663 13.39 37.09 -31.84
CA THR A 663 14.23 36.28 -32.74
C THR A 663 15.66 36.81 -32.85
N PRO A 664 16.69 35.94 -32.99
CA PRO A 664 18.10 36.38 -33.11
C PRO A 664 18.36 37.35 -34.27
N GLN A 665 17.64 37.19 -35.39
CA GLN A 665 17.73 38.09 -36.55
C GLN A 665 17.25 39.51 -36.23
N GLN A 666 16.17 39.65 -35.44
CA GLN A 666 15.69 40.95 -34.96
C GLN A 666 16.66 41.57 -33.92
N ILE A 667 17.32 40.76 -33.09
CA ILE A 667 18.35 41.25 -32.15
C ILE A 667 19.52 41.85 -32.93
N LEU A 668 20.02 41.17 -33.96
CA LEU A 668 21.12 41.66 -34.81
C LEU A 668 20.71 42.93 -35.59
N GLY A 669 19.47 42.99 -36.10
CA GLY A 669 18.88 44.20 -36.70
C GLY A 669 18.74 45.37 -35.70
N SER A 670 18.46 45.09 -34.44
CA SER A 670 18.38 46.10 -33.39
C SER A 670 19.77 46.61 -32.97
N LEU A 671 20.75 45.72 -32.79
CA LEU A 671 22.14 46.07 -32.48
C LEU A 671 22.76 46.97 -33.55
N THR A 672 22.57 46.65 -34.83
CA THR A 672 23.02 47.48 -35.96
C THR A 672 22.31 48.82 -36.02
N THR A 673 21.02 48.89 -35.66
CA THR A 673 20.28 50.16 -35.54
C THR A 673 20.87 51.04 -34.43
N ILE A 674 21.12 50.49 -33.24
CA ILE A 674 21.69 51.25 -32.12
C ILE A 674 23.13 51.70 -32.43
N ASN A 675 23.91 50.92 -33.20
CA ASN A 675 25.23 51.34 -33.68
C ASN A 675 25.14 52.56 -34.61
N ARG A 676 24.08 52.63 -35.42
CA ARG A 676 23.81 53.81 -36.25
C ARG A 676 23.30 55.01 -35.45
N ASP A 677 22.46 54.80 -34.44
CA ASP A 677 21.92 55.89 -33.60
C ASP A 677 23.01 56.62 -32.79
N GLU A 678 24.06 55.92 -32.36
CA GLU A 678 25.25 56.53 -31.72
C GLU A 678 25.97 57.53 -32.64
N SER A 679 25.96 57.30 -33.96
CA SER A 679 26.53 58.23 -34.93
C SER A 679 25.67 59.48 -35.19
N THR A 680 24.41 59.50 -34.73
CA THR A 680 23.47 60.63 -34.96
C THR A 680 23.29 61.51 -33.72
N ARG A 681 23.93 62.69 -33.73
CA ARG A 681 23.77 63.74 -32.69
C ARG A 681 22.41 64.46 -32.75
N ASN A 682 21.36 63.81 -32.25
CA ASN A 682 20.05 64.42 -32.00
C ASN A 682 19.90 64.79 -30.52
N ASN A 683 20.39 65.97 -30.13
CA ASN A 683 20.32 66.45 -28.75
C ASN A 683 18.90 66.96 -28.41
N PHE A 684 18.43 66.68 -27.20
CA PHE A 684 17.12 67.14 -26.72
C PHE A 684 17.26 68.52 -26.07
N THR A 685 16.46 69.50 -26.48
CA THR A 685 16.40 70.82 -25.84
C THR A 685 15.18 70.90 -24.90
N PRO A 686 15.37 70.97 -23.58
CA PRO A 686 14.28 71.07 -22.62
C PRO A 686 13.67 72.47 -22.64
N ASP A 687 12.37 72.54 -22.40
CA ASP A 687 11.57 73.76 -22.23
C ASP A 687 11.42 74.16 -20.74
N TYR A 688 12.29 73.61 -19.88
CA TYR A 688 12.34 73.83 -18.45
C TYR A 688 13.76 73.96 -17.91
N THR A 689 13.92 74.65 -16.78
CA THR A 689 15.16 74.77 -16.00
C THR A 689 14.96 74.13 -14.64
N VAL A 690 15.95 73.39 -14.13
CA VAL A 690 15.94 72.72 -12.82
C VAL A 690 17.09 73.26 -11.98
N LYS A 691 16.82 73.74 -10.76
CA LYS A 691 17.82 74.32 -9.84
C LYS A 691 17.77 73.66 -8.47
N ALA A 692 18.91 73.45 -7.82
CA ALA A 692 18.94 72.94 -6.44
C ALA A 692 18.45 74.01 -5.44
N ILE A 693 17.55 73.64 -4.51
CA ILE A 693 17.09 74.50 -3.39
C ILE A 693 17.81 74.14 -2.09
N THR A 694 18.04 72.85 -1.87
CA THR A 694 18.76 72.28 -0.71
C THR A 694 20.05 71.62 -1.18
N ASP A 695 20.80 71.01 -0.27
CA ASP A 695 21.69 69.92 -0.66
C ASP A 695 20.86 68.86 -1.40
N VAL A 696 21.35 68.40 -2.55
CA VAL A 696 20.65 67.49 -3.46
C VAL A 696 21.58 66.34 -3.84
N LEU A 697 21.10 65.12 -3.67
CA LEU A 697 21.69 63.92 -4.25
C LEU A 697 20.86 63.54 -5.47
N TYR A 698 21.51 63.39 -6.62
CA TYR A 698 20.83 62.99 -7.86
C TYR A 698 21.65 61.99 -8.67
N LEU A 699 20.92 61.23 -9.47
CA LEU A 699 21.40 60.28 -10.46
C LEU A 699 21.44 60.96 -11.82
N GLN A 700 22.52 60.81 -12.59
CA GLN A 700 22.66 61.32 -13.95
C GLN A 700 23.11 60.21 -14.90
N ILE A 701 22.27 59.86 -15.87
CA ILE A 701 22.56 58.81 -16.87
C ILE A 701 22.69 59.45 -18.24
N SER A 702 23.89 59.44 -18.83
CA SER A 702 24.09 59.93 -20.20
C SER A 702 23.50 58.98 -21.24
N ARG A 703 23.11 59.51 -22.41
CA ARG A 703 22.59 58.73 -23.54
C ARG A 703 23.57 57.64 -23.96
N ILE A 704 24.87 57.94 -23.99
CA ILE A 704 25.92 56.97 -24.36
C ILE A 704 25.86 55.76 -23.41
N LEU A 705 25.77 56.02 -22.10
CA LEU A 705 25.71 54.97 -21.08
C LEU A 705 24.42 54.14 -21.17
N TYR A 706 23.28 54.80 -21.43
CA TYR A 706 21.99 54.13 -21.66
C TYR A 706 22.01 53.24 -22.94
N LEU A 707 22.57 53.73 -24.05
CA LEU A 707 22.69 52.96 -25.28
C LEU A 707 23.66 51.78 -25.13
N ALA A 708 24.75 51.94 -24.39
CA ALA A 708 25.65 50.84 -24.03
C ALA A 708 24.94 49.76 -23.21
N ALA A 709 24.18 50.15 -22.17
CA ALA A 709 23.35 49.22 -21.39
C ALA A 709 22.27 48.51 -22.23
N LYS A 710 21.66 49.21 -23.21
CA LYS A 710 20.71 48.62 -24.16
C LYS A 710 21.37 47.60 -25.09
N ARG A 711 22.57 47.88 -25.62
CA ARG A 711 23.36 46.91 -26.40
C ARG A 711 23.72 45.68 -25.58
N ALA A 712 24.24 45.87 -24.37
CA ALA A 712 24.55 44.76 -23.46
C ALA A 712 23.31 43.89 -23.18
N THR A 713 22.12 44.50 -23.04
CA THR A 713 20.85 43.76 -22.82
C THR A 713 20.50 42.90 -24.02
N LEU A 714 20.67 43.42 -25.24
CA LEU A 714 20.45 42.67 -26.46
C LEU A 714 21.45 41.52 -26.62
N MET A 715 22.73 41.73 -26.24
CA MET A 715 23.76 40.70 -26.23
C MET A 715 23.44 39.57 -25.22
N GLU A 716 23.08 39.90 -23.98
CA GLU A 716 22.68 38.93 -22.95
C GLU A 716 21.45 38.11 -23.40
N ARG A 717 20.47 38.77 -24.03
CA ARG A 717 19.30 38.10 -24.60
C ARG A 717 19.66 37.18 -25.77
N SER A 718 20.59 37.59 -26.65
CA SER A 718 21.06 36.69 -27.71
C SER A 718 21.82 35.49 -27.18
N GLN A 719 22.61 35.63 -26.10
CA GLN A 719 23.28 34.50 -25.47
C GLN A 719 22.27 33.52 -24.84
N LYS A 720 21.28 34.02 -24.10
CA LYS A 720 20.19 33.20 -23.53
C LYS A 720 19.31 32.50 -24.58
N LEU A 721 19.25 33.02 -25.80
CA LEU A 721 18.59 32.39 -26.96
C LEU A 721 19.53 31.50 -27.79
N GLY A 722 20.85 31.66 -27.63
CA GLY A 722 21.90 31.01 -28.42
C GLY A 722 22.41 29.68 -27.84
N ASP A 723 21.89 29.26 -26.69
CA ASP A 723 22.30 28.03 -25.97
C ASP A 723 21.88 26.71 -26.68
N GLN A 724 21.58 26.80 -27.98
CA GLN A 724 21.55 25.68 -28.92
C GLN A 724 22.63 25.91 -29.99
N SER A 725 23.88 25.63 -29.60
CA SER A 725 25.10 25.53 -30.43
C SER A 725 25.61 26.80 -31.13
N MET A 726 26.58 27.48 -30.51
CA MET A 726 27.96 27.65 -31.02
C MET A 726 28.80 28.45 -30.00
N ASP A 727 30.06 28.06 -29.79
CA ASP A 727 31.05 28.88 -29.08
C ASP A 727 31.24 30.24 -29.76
N LEU A 728 31.49 31.29 -28.96
CA LEU A 728 32.49 32.33 -29.25
C LEU A 728 32.73 33.20 -28.01
N ASN A 729 33.97 33.14 -27.47
CA ASN A 729 34.47 34.14 -26.53
C ASN A 729 34.91 35.38 -27.32
N ASP A 730 34.11 36.44 -27.35
CA ASP A 730 34.48 37.68 -28.04
C ASP A 730 35.12 38.70 -27.08
N PRO A 731 36.43 39.03 -27.24
CA PRO A 731 37.14 40.00 -26.38
C PRO A 731 36.72 41.47 -26.64
N GLU A 732 35.84 41.72 -27.61
CA GLU A 732 35.35 43.05 -27.98
C GLU A 732 34.46 43.66 -26.88
N VAL A 733 33.68 42.84 -26.16
CA VAL A 733 32.82 43.28 -25.04
C VAL A 733 33.66 43.78 -23.85
N GLU A 734 34.80 43.15 -23.59
CA GLU A 734 35.71 43.52 -22.50
C GLU A 734 36.51 44.78 -22.87
N GLN A 735 36.95 44.92 -24.13
CA GLN A 735 37.56 46.15 -24.64
C GLN A 735 36.60 47.36 -24.65
N LEU A 736 35.31 47.17 -24.94
CA LEU A 736 34.32 48.23 -24.89
C LEU A 736 34.06 48.74 -23.46
N MET A 737 34.09 47.85 -22.46
CA MET A 737 33.98 48.25 -21.05
C MET A 737 35.24 48.97 -20.54
N HIS A 738 36.43 48.56 -20.99
CA HIS A 738 37.70 49.19 -20.58
C HIS A 738 38.09 50.46 -21.37
N SER A 739 37.49 50.72 -22.54
CA SER A 739 37.81 51.92 -23.33
C SER A 739 37.12 53.20 -22.81
N LEU A 740 36.05 53.08 -22.03
CA LEU A 740 35.31 54.22 -21.48
C LEU A 740 36.00 54.91 -20.29
N ASP A 741 36.90 54.22 -19.58
CA ASP A 741 37.65 54.77 -18.42
C ASP A 741 38.76 55.77 -18.83
N LYS A 742 39.02 55.91 -20.14
CA LYS A 742 40.02 56.82 -20.71
C LYS A 742 39.43 58.03 -21.46
N GLY A 743 38.11 58.20 -21.45
CA GLY A 743 37.42 59.28 -22.17
C GLY A 743 37.50 60.66 -21.51
N ASP A 744 37.42 60.73 -20.18
CA ASP A 744 37.14 61.97 -19.44
C ASP A 744 38.38 62.63 -18.82
N GLN A 745 39.38 62.99 -19.65
CA GLN A 745 40.44 63.93 -19.26
C GLN A 745 40.75 65.03 -20.30
N ASN A 746 39.79 65.37 -21.16
CA ASN A 746 39.96 66.47 -22.14
C ASN A 746 38.84 67.52 -22.11
N SER A 747 38.73 68.26 -21.00
CA SER A 747 38.30 69.67 -21.04
C SER A 747 38.66 70.45 -19.77
N LEU A 748 39.94 70.85 -19.63
CA LEU A 748 40.40 72.01 -18.86
C LEU A 748 41.89 72.27 -19.16
N THR A 749 42.25 73.52 -19.42
CA THR A 749 43.65 73.99 -19.64
C THR A 749 43.87 75.28 -18.84
N PRO A 750 45.12 75.74 -18.62
CA PRO A 750 46.43 75.07 -18.69
C PRO A 750 47.22 75.17 -17.35
N ASP A 751 48.26 74.35 -17.14
CA ASP A 751 49.65 74.84 -16.99
C ASP A 751 50.72 73.76 -16.69
N ALA A 752 51.90 74.00 -17.29
CA ALA A 752 53.26 73.65 -16.85
C ALA A 752 53.73 72.21 -16.50
N THR A 753 54.90 71.89 -17.10
CA THR A 753 55.96 70.92 -16.74
C THR A 753 56.02 69.56 -17.44
N ASN A 754 57.26 69.08 -17.60
CA ASN A 754 57.72 68.07 -18.57
C ASN A 754 57.93 66.68 -17.96
N LEU A 755 58.26 65.71 -18.85
CA LEU A 755 59.07 64.46 -18.69
C LEU A 755 58.28 63.20 -19.12
N THR A 756 58.39 62.71 -20.36
CA THR A 756 59.45 61.87 -21.00
C THR A 756 59.38 60.35 -20.77
N VAL A 757 59.39 59.60 -21.91
CA VAL A 757 60.14 58.34 -22.18
C VAL A 757 59.47 56.96 -21.91
N ASN A 758 59.10 56.28 -23.04
CA ASN A 758 59.45 54.90 -23.47
C ASN A 758 59.05 53.65 -22.60
N SER A 759 58.85 52.42 -23.12
CA SER A 759 58.86 51.82 -24.48
C SER A 759 58.60 50.28 -24.48
N ILE A 760 58.37 49.66 -25.67
CA ILE A 760 58.70 48.24 -26.05
C ILE A 760 57.81 47.10 -25.43
N ALA A 761 57.55 45.93 -26.04
CA ALA A 761 57.31 45.47 -27.44
C ALA A 761 56.81 43.99 -27.47
N GLN A 762 55.98 43.60 -28.47
CA GLN A 762 55.92 42.36 -29.33
C GLN A 762 56.54 40.97 -28.92
N PRO A 763 56.28 39.82 -29.64
CA PRO A 763 55.20 39.43 -30.60
C PRO A 763 54.70 37.93 -30.62
N SER A 764 53.66 37.65 -31.45
CA SER A 764 53.44 36.49 -32.37
C SER A 764 53.38 35.00 -31.92
N HIS A 765 52.36 34.25 -32.38
CA HIS A 765 52.43 33.28 -33.53
C HIS A 765 51.07 32.58 -33.87
N SER A 766 50.95 32.05 -35.10
CA SER A 766 49.87 31.19 -35.67
C SER A 766 50.51 29.89 -36.28
N PRO A 767 49.85 28.86 -36.92
CA PRO A 767 48.77 28.92 -37.94
C PRO A 767 47.79 27.68 -38.14
N SER A 768 46.90 27.75 -39.15
CA SER A 768 46.38 26.67 -40.07
C SER A 768 45.59 25.42 -39.54
N ASP A 769 44.72 24.69 -40.28
CA ASP A 769 43.86 24.88 -41.48
C ASP A 769 42.97 23.61 -41.69
N VAL A 770 42.02 23.65 -42.66
CA VAL A 770 41.39 22.52 -43.43
C VAL A 770 40.07 21.82 -42.96
N ALA A 771 38.98 22.26 -43.63
CA ALA A 771 37.89 21.51 -44.33
C ALA A 771 36.90 20.48 -43.70
N SER A 772 35.62 20.68 -44.07
CA SER A 772 34.38 19.87 -43.96
C SER A 772 34.35 18.68 -44.99
N PRO A 773 33.28 17.81 -45.16
CA PRO A 773 31.87 18.22 -45.39
C PRO A 773 30.67 17.27 -45.08
N THR A 774 29.47 17.88 -45.01
CA THR A 774 28.10 17.45 -45.44
C THR A 774 27.61 15.99 -45.46
N THR A 775 26.43 15.76 -44.85
CA THR A 775 25.17 15.20 -45.45
C THR A 775 24.07 15.15 -44.36
N GLY A 776 22.76 15.32 -44.58
CA GLY A 776 21.98 15.75 -45.76
C GLY A 776 20.60 15.08 -45.84
N LEU A 777 19.50 15.86 -45.92
CA LEU A 777 18.10 15.46 -46.27
C LEU A 777 17.33 14.68 -45.17
N ASN A 778 15.99 14.75 -44.98
CA ASN A 778 14.93 15.65 -45.51
C ASN A 778 13.58 15.44 -44.76
N HIS A 779 12.68 16.46 -44.76
CA HIS A 779 11.19 16.35 -44.72
C HIS A 779 10.49 15.70 -43.48
N ALA A 780 9.24 16.00 -43.09
CA ALA A 780 8.26 17.03 -43.50
C ALA A 780 7.15 17.26 -42.43
N LEU A 781 6.42 18.37 -42.55
CA LEU A 781 4.95 18.53 -42.36
C LEU A 781 4.24 17.79 -41.19
N TYR A 782 3.64 18.54 -40.26
CA TYR A 782 2.26 19.06 -40.41
C TYR A 782 1.88 20.03 -39.28
N ALA A 783 1.06 21.03 -39.59
CA ALA A 783 0.37 21.87 -38.62
C ALA A 783 -1.13 21.60 -38.69
N SER A 784 -1.85 21.71 -37.56
CA SER A 784 -3.31 21.79 -37.54
C SER A 784 -3.80 22.58 -36.32
N ASN A 785 -4.76 23.48 -36.56
CA ASN A 785 -5.50 24.28 -35.59
C ASN A 785 -6.48 23.40 -34.74
N ASP A 786 -7.45 23.83 -33.91
CA ASP A 786 -8.11 25.10 -33.49
C ASP A 786 -8.85 24.75 -32.15
N SER A 787 -9.40 25.59 -31.25
CA SER A 787 -9.45 27.05 -31.01
C SER A 787 -10.11 27.31 -29.62
N LEU A 788 -10.20 28.58 -29.16
CA LEU A 788 -11.06 29.09 -28.06
C LEU A 788 -10.69 28.63 -26.62
N ARG A 789 -10.91 29.41 -25.53
CA ARG A 789 -11.80 30.56 -25.30
C ARG A 789 -11.25 31.53 -24.23
N MET A 790 -11.58 32.82 -24.33
CA MET A 790 -11.25 33.90 -23.35
C MET A 790 -12.33 34.08 -22.28
N GLU A 791 -11.93 34.55 -21.08
CA GLU A 791 -12.62 35.50 -20.18
C GLU A 791 -11.56 35.95 -19.13
N SER A 792 -10.99 37.15 -19.23
CA SER A 792 -11.36 38.41 -18.55
C SER A 792 -11.25 38.39 -17.00
N GLY A 793 -10.68 39.39 -16.33
CA GLY A 793 -10.39 40.75 -16.81
C GLY A 793 -9.30 41.51 -16.03
N TRP A 794 -9.07 42.75 -16.49
CA TRP A 794 -8.12 43.72 -15.94
C TRP A 794 -8.86 44.82 -15.15
N GLU A 795 -8.08 45.73 -14.55
CA GLU A 795 -8.46 46.88 -13.70
C GLU A 795 -8.73 46.51 -12.23
N ALA A 796 -8.30 47.29 -11.22
CA ALA A 796 -7.81 48.68 -11.26
C ALA A 796 -6.56 48.94 -10.38
N LEU A 797 -5.79 49.96 -10.75
CA LEU A 797 -4.85 50.66 -9.88
C LEU A 797 -5.55 51.89 -9.26
N ALA A 798 -5.00 52.36 -8.13
CA ALA A 798 -5.35 53.56 -7.39
C ALA A 798 -6.74 53.59 -6.70
N TYR A 799 -6.73 53.40 -5.37
CA TYR A 799 -7.11 54.47 -4.45
C TYR A 799 -6.49 54.20 -3.06
N THR A 800 -5.68 55.14 -2.58
CA THR A 800 -5.38 55.30 -1.16
C THR A 800 -6.64 55.69 -0.39
N GLN A 801 -6.57 55.73 0.95
CA GLN A 801 -7.51 56.50 1.79
C GLN A 801 -8.91 55.91 2.08
N PHE A 802 -9.08 54.64 2.48
CA PHE A 802 -10.28 54.26 3.28
C PHE A 802 -10.18 53.06 4.26
N GLN A 803 -9.08 52.30 4.34
CA GLN A 803 -9.02 51.09 5.21
C GLN A 803 -8.44 51.27 6.62
N VAL A 804 -8.09 52.49 7.04
CA VAL A 804 -7.72 52.78 8.45
C VAL A 804 -8.97 53.02 9.33
N ASP A 805 -10.12 53.36 8.73
CA ASP A 805 -11.31 53.80 9.47
C ASP A 805 -12.32 52.66 9.80
N LEU A 806 -12.01 51.41 9.42
CA LEU A 806 -12.86 50.25 9.71
C LEU A 806 -12.36 49.36 10.87
N TYR A 807 -11.11 49.51 11.31
CA TYR A 807 -10.56 48.72 12.42
C TYR A 807 -10.78 49.41 13.78
N LEU A 808 -10.78 50.75 13.82
CA LEU A 808 -11.05 51.54 15.03
C LEU A 808 -12.53 51.67 15.42
N ARG A 809 -13.44 51.00 14.69
CA ARG A 809 -14.89 51.05 14.95
C ARG A 809 -15.54 49.71 15.35
N LYS A 810 -14.73 48.66 15.61
CA LYS A 810 -15.21 47.33 16.02
C LYS A 810 -14.85 46.95 17.46
N GLN A 811 -14.33 47.88 18.27
CA GLN A 811 -13.94 47.64 19.66
C GLN A 811 -14.58 48.61 20.68
N MET A 812 -15.62 49.35 20.26
CA MET A 812 -16.49 50.16 21.11
C MET A 812 -17.99 49.90 20.80
N ASN A 813 -18.43 48.64 20.85
CA ASN A 813 -19.88 48.35 20.84
C ASN A 813 -20.36 47.06 21.53
N ASP A 814 -19.46 46.21 22.04
CA ASP A 814 -19.83 45.00 22.83
C ASP A 814 -19.84 45.28 24.34
N ASP A 815 -20.52 46.37 24.76
CA ASP A 815 -20.75 46.69 26.17
C ASP A 815 -22.21 47.07 26.42
N ARG A 816 -23.13 46.34 25.76
CA ARG A 816 -24.57 46.55 25.90
C ARG A 816 -25.43 45.31 25.61
N ASP A 817 -25.13 44.17 26.22
CA ASP A 817 -26.18 43.22 26.59
C ASP A 817 -25.80 42.32 27.79
N CYS A 818 -26.29 42.69 28.97
CA CYS A 818 -26.29 41.87 30.18
C CYS A 818 -27.44 42.30 31.11
N ARG A 819 -28.63 41.72 30.92
CA ARG A 819 -29.73 41.75 31.92
C ARG A 819 -30.41 40.39 32.03
N GLY A 820 -30.40 39.84 33.25
CA GLY A 820 -31.08 38.59 33.62
C GLY A 820 -30.18 37.36 33.48
N THR A 821 -30.15 36.42 34.42
CA THR A 821 -30.88 36.31 35.70
C THR A 821 -30.09 35.45 36.70
N TYR A 822 -30.31 35.69 38.00
CA TYR A 822 -29.68 34.97 39.11
C TYR A 822 -30.12 33.49 39.20
N THR A 823 -29.17 32.60 39.52
CA THR A 823 -29.33 31.54 40.56
C THR A 823 -27.96 31.19 41.15
N ALA A 824 -27.91 30.83 42.43
CA ALA A 824 -26.68 30.77 43.25
C ALA A 824 -26.21 29.34 43.60
N GLY A 825 -24.92 29.17 43.91
CA GLY A 825 -24.36 27.95 44.52
C GLY A 825 -22.82 27.97 44.59
N PRO A 826 -22.15 27.78 45.75
CA PRO A 826 -20.74 28.16 45.92
C PRO A 826 -19.74 27.01 46.17
N ALA A 827 -18.46 27.22 45.81
CA ALA A 827 -17.27 26.72 46.53
C ALA A 827 -15.95 27.34 46.02
N THR A 828 -15.05 27.74 46.94
CA THR A 828 -13.56 27.81 46.83
C THR A 828 -12.93 28.46 45.57
N GLY A 829 -12.13 29.54 45.60
CA GLY A 829 -11.17 30.00 46.63
C GLY A 829 -9.95 29.06 46.65
N LEU A 830 -8.72 29.42 46.24
CA LEU A 830 -7.96 30.67 46.39
C LEU A 830 -6.90 30.81 45.26
N GLN A 831 -6.10 31.89 45.24
CA GLN A 831 -4.98 32.20 44.29
C GLN A 831 -5.30 32.86 42.93
N ALA A 832 -5.94 34.03 42.96
CA ALA A 832 -5.89 35.00 41.85
C ALA A 832 -5.93 36.45 42.37
N ARG A 833 -4.90 36.87 43.13
CA ARG A 833 -4.86 38.24 43.69
C ARG A 833 -3.46 38.81 43.96
N ALA A 834 -2.59 38.75 42.95
CA ALA A 834 -1.25 39.37 43.00
C ALA A 834 -0.69 39.72 41.60
N ARG A 835 -1.43 40.46 40.75
CA ARG A 835 -0.90 41.04 39.49
C ARG A 835 -1.75 42.15 38.85
N ALA A 836 -2.33 43.03 39.68
CA ALA A 836 -3.15 44.17 39.22
C ALA A 836 -2.88 45.44 40.04
N SER A 837 -1.61 45.86 40.12
CA SER A 837 -1.17 47.17 40.65
C SER A 837 0.31 47.41 40.33
N LEU A 838 0.66 47.68 39.06
CA LEU A 838 1.86 48.45 38.65
C LEU A 838 1.97 48.67 37.11
N VAL A 839 0.98 49.28 36.43
CA VAL A 839 1.20 49.99 35.14
C VAL A 839 0.21 51.16 35.03
N CYS A 840 0.49 52.25 35.74
CA CYS A 840 -0.18 53.55 35.58
C CYS A 840 0.73 54.68 36.11
N ALA A 841 1.99 54.64 35.69
CA ALA A 841 2.97 55.71 35.88
C ALA A 841 4.25 55.37 35.08
N TYR A 842 4.21 55.58 33.76
CA TYR A 842 5.26 56.20 32.93
C TYR A 842 4.79 56.27 31.48
#